data_AF-A0A2W6CS26-F1
#
_entry.id   AF-A0A2W6CS26-F1
#
_cell.length_a   1.000
_cell.length_b   1.000
_cell.length_c   1.000
_cell.angle_alpha   90.00
_cell.angle_beta   90.00
_cell.angle_gamma   90.00
#
_symmetry.space_group_name_H-M   'P 1'
#
loop_
_entity.id
_entity.type
_entity.pdbx_description
1 polymer ?
#
loop_
_entity_poly.entity_id
_entity_poly.type
_entity_poly.pdbx_seq_one_letter_code
_entity_poly.pdbx_strand_id
1 'polypeptide(L)'
;MTTAVRAYVDAVVDPRDRWRAFLAQRLEPAWRPGEWNPDTLIFTGDPDNPKTFVYLCADPECRNPNGVRNTLCPFCVARRKPRSSTLTRRFHDSPLDQCVVASDEQRCERPRYSGTGLCFTHQSRYAQVKKTCDIGLDEFLITAAPLGPLPVCVVAGCRHQAFHQSTPLCSTHHHQYRARTENGGPRLSQLEFAAQGLPLIRSHEFTLAGCSATVAVEVLWILQERDRRGFGISILRMRNLLKSARDAATLFEVAPSNEHVAKLLRMTLPLLRRQRALLEGIDPTESDRWGPDVLERFPSVHGTRSRNIVIDWSAVGCGWLRRLGKTWALETLPHYEKLRPMLQALTWASQALETSRAFTDPRLAGRAEIAVVIAYCRRQTTSDGTPFKSDYPQRRLWELKTILAFCRSAGHMDDVPGTFVLTTSHLKSRPTYRRRDDDPGKALPDEVVDILDRNLNRLRPTMTAQYRIQGWSNDDYGLMRQTIYQLLRDTGRRPGEITALRRDCLDTDPGGGPVLIYTNSKAGRLDRRLHITASTVNVVTTWLARISILRPDRDTAYLFPQLDLCEPQSDNHFKAAAFGVIFRAWVDSIHELAPLLRTPSSHDGVIDRRDVIVYSLRHTYAQRHADVGTPVDVLAALLDHRNVAVTQGYYRVGSKRKREAIERVGAWVMDRRGTLRSAADHVEYERRSVSTMLGGCVEPSNVKSGGKSCPIRFQCGGCDHYRPDPSYIPEIEQEIRKIKADVLEAQLCAAPQVVDNLRYNLAMFEGILAKMTANLERLDGEERAALDAAIGTIRRARDLHRNAVPLFVIDRQAHDNA
;
A
#
# COMPACT_ATOMS: atom_id res chain seq x y z
N MET A 1 -18.22 -19.40 39.21
CA MET A 1 -17.64 -20.38 38.25
C MET A 1 -18.65 -21.51 38.10
N THR A 2 -19.34 -21.60 36.97
CA THR A 2 -20.37 -22.63 36.73
C THR A 2 -19.71 -23.98 36.47
N THR A 3 -20.25 -25.01 37.14
CA THR A 3 -19.71 -26.37 37.31
C THR A 3 -19.42 -27.12 36.00
N ALA A 4 -20.02 -26.69 34.88
CA ALA A 4 -19.88 -27.32 33.56
C ALA A 4 -18.57 -26.97 32.82
N VAL A 5 -18.07 -25.73 32.93
CA VAL A 5 -16.78 -25.32 32.35
C VAL A 5 -15.63 -26.08 33.00
N ARG A 6 -15.72 -26.25 34.32
CA ARG A 6 -14.75 -27.01 35.10
C ARG A 6 -14.79 -28.49 34.74
N ALA A 7 -15.97 -29.06 34.47
CA ALA A 7 -16.09 -30.45 34.00
C ALA A 7 -15.52 -30.69 32.60
N TYR A 8 -15.63 -29.73 31.66
CA TYR A 8 -14.97 -29.85 30.35
C TYR A 8 -13.45 -29.69 30.43
N VAL A 9 -12.96 -28.73 31.24
CA VAL A 9 -11.52 -28.57 31.50
C VAL A 9 -10.96 -29.78 32.25
N ASP A 10 -11.66 -30.32 33.25
CA ASP A 10 -11.20 -31.44 34.06
C ASP A 10 -11.35 -32.80 33.34
N ALA A 11 -12.36 -32.99 32.47
CA ALA A 11 -12.49 -34.21 31.64
C ALA A 11 -11.48 -34.25 30.47
N VAL A 12 -10.91 -33.09 30.10
CA VAL A 12 -9.96 -32.92 29.00
C VAL A 12 -8.53 -32.74 29.50
N VAL A 13 -8.24 -32.79 30.81
CA VAL A 13 -6.87 -32.72 31.35
C VAL A 13 -6.45 -34.09 31.88
N ASP A 14 -5.91 -34.93 31.00
CA ASP A 14 -4.85 -35.89 31.37
C ASP A 14 -3.62 -35.08 31.81
N PRO A 15 -3.19 -35.17 33.09
CA PRO A 15 -2.00 -34.51 33.61
C PRO A 15 -0.70 -34.89 32.89
N ARG A 16 -0.72 -35.97 32.09
CA ARG A 16 0.43 -36.44 31.30
C ARG A 16 0.68 -35.61 30.03
N ASP A 17 -0.32 -34.88 29.52
CA ASP A 17 -0.15 -33.98 28.37
C ASP A 17 0.06 -32.52 28.84
N ARG A 18 1.32 -32.22 29.19
CA ARG A 18 1.77 -30.88 29.63
C ARG A 18 1.38 -29.78 28.65
N TRP A 19 1.32 -30.07 27.36
CA TRP A 19 1.02 -29.10 26.32
C TRP A 19 -0.45 -28.69 26.33
N ARG A 20 -1.35 -29.67 26.37
CA ARG A 20 -2.78 -29.40 26.44
C ARG A 20 -3.16 -28.66 27.71
N ALA A 21 -2.61 -29.04 28.86
CA ALA A 21 -2.84 -28.33 30.13
C ALA A 21 -2.36 -26.87 30.07
N PHE A 22 -1.19 -26.63 29.48
CA PHE A 22 -0.62 -25.29 29.31
C PHE A 22 -1.52 -24.36 28.48
N LEU A 23 -2.09 -24.88 27.38
CA LEU A 23 -3.01 -24.11 26.54
C LEU A 23 -4.39 -23.93 27.19
N ALA A 24 -4.94 -24.97 27.83
CA ALA A 24 -6.25 -24.93 28.48
C ALA A 24 -6.31 -23.85 29.57
N GLN A 25 -5.24 -23.67 30.35
CA GLN A 25 -5.11 -22.60 31.35
C GLN A 25 -5.13 -21.18 30.75
N ARG A 26 -4.91 -21.05 29.44
CA ARG A 26 -4.89 -19.77 28.71
C ARG A 26 -6.14 -19.54 27.85
N LEU A 27 -7.11 -20.45 27.93
CA LEU A 27 -8.42 -20.26 27.30
C LEU A 27 -9.29 -19.35 28.17
N GLU A 28 -9.99 -18.44 27.52
CA GLU A 28 -11.06 -17.65 28.11
C GLU A 28 -12.36 -18.48 28.09
N PRO A 29 -12.94 -18.83 29.26
CA PRO A 29 -14.11 -19.71 29.31
C PRO A 29 -15.40 -19.10 28.77
N ALA A 30 -15.56 -17.78 28.89
CA ALA A 30 -16.75 -17.04 28.46
C ALA A 30 -16.57 -16.42 27.06
N TRP A 31 -15.73 -17.03 26.21
CA TRP A 31 -15.47 -16.51 24.88
C TRP A 31 -16.69 -16.67 23.96
N ARG A 32 -17.20 -15.55 23.42
CA ARG A 32 -18.33 -15.47 22.48
C ARG A 32 -19.55 -16.31 22.93
N PRO A 33 -20.21 -15.97 24.05
CA PRO A 33 -21.25 -16.81 24.64
C PRO A 33 -22.50 -17.00 23.75
N GLY A 34 -22.75 -16.10 22.79
CA GLY A 34 -23.82 -16.23 21.81
C GLY A 34 -23.49 -17.12 20.60
N GLU A 35 -22.20 -17.45 20.39
CA GLU A 35 -21.74 -18.20 19.21
C GLU A 35 -21.07 -19.53 19.59
N TRP A 36 -20.30 -19.58 20.67
CA TRP A 36 -19.60 -20.78 21.11
C TRP A 36 -20.35 -21.49 22.24
N ASN A 37 -20.65 -22.79 22.04
CA ASN A 37 -21.25 -23.64 23.06
C ASN A 37 -20.24 -24.73 23.50
N PRO A 38 -19.73 -24.68 24.74
CA PRO A 38 -18.72 -25.62 25.23
C PRO A 38 -19.26 -27.04 25.46
N ASP A 39 -20.56 -27.19 25.77
CA ASP A 39 -21.17 -28.50 26.07
C ASP A 39 -21.36 -29.34 24.80
N THR A 40 -21.69 -28.68 23.69
CA THR A 40 -21.92 -29.32 22.38
C THR A 40 -20.71 -29.28 21.46
N LEU A 41 -19.71 -28.47 21.79
CA LEU A 41 -18.53 -28.18 20.94
C LEU A 41 -18.90 -27.64 19.56
N ILE A 42 -20.02 -26.90 19.48
CA ILE A 42 -20.51 -26.29 18.25
C ILE A 42 -20.32 -24.78 18.34
N PHE A 43 -19.71 -24.23 17.30
CA PHE A 43 -19.70 -22.80 17.04
C PHE A 43 -20.81 -22.47 16.03
N THR A 44 -21.75 -21.63 16.43
CA THR A 44 -22.86 -21.11 15.63
C THR A 44 -22.57 -19.67 15.28
N GLY A 45 -22.27 -19.40 14.01
CA GLY A 45 -21.91 -18.04 13.62
C GLY A 45 -23.11 -17.10 13.62
N ASP A 46 -22.96 -15.97 14.30
CA ASP A 46 -23.95 -14.91 14.39
C ASP A 46 -23.83 -13.97 13.17
N PRO A 47 -24.89 -13.79 12.36
CA PRO A 47 -24.89 -12.87 11.22
C PRO A 47 -24.72 -11.40 11.63
N ASP A 48 -25.07 -11.03 12.87
CA ASP A 48 -24.97 -9.65 13.36
C ASP A 48 -23.58 -9.35 13.94
N ASN A 49 -22.76 -10.37 14.21
CA ASN A 49 -21.37 -10.18 14.61
C ASN A 49 -20.47 -9.91 13.40
N PRO A 50 -19.92 -8.69 13.22
CA PRO A 50 -19.09 -8.35 12.06
C PRO A 50 -17.77 -9.12 12.00
N LYS A 51 -17.32 -9.71 13.12
CA LYS A 51 -16.14 -10.58 13.20
C LYS A 51 -16.46 -12.05 12.91
N THR A 52 -17.69 -12.38 12.52
CA THR A 52 -18.08 -13.72 12.10
C THR A 52 -18.51 -13.68 10.65
N PHE A 53 -17.83 -14.43 9.78
CA PHE A 53 -18.13 -14.42 8.34
C PHE A 53 -19.27 -15.37 8.02
N VAL A 54 -20.45 -14.96 8.47
CA VAL A 54 -21.75 -15.49 8.12
C VAL A 54 -22.48 -14.45 7.30
N TYR A 55 -23.27 -14.91 6.34
CA TYR A 55 -23.97 -14.07 5.38
C TYR A 55 -25.42 -14.49 5.32
N LEU A 56 -26.31 -13.56 5.01
CA LEU A 56 -27.70 -13.91 4.72
C LEU A 56 -27.80 -14.63 3.36
N CYS A 57 -28.85 -15.42 3.21
CA CYS A 57 -29.22 -16.06 1.95
C CYS A 57 -29.30 -15.02 0.81
N ALA A 58 -28.84 -15.39 -0.38
CA ALA A 58 -28.94 -14.54 -1.57
C ALA A 58 -30.38 -14.37 -2.09
N ASP A 59 -31.36 -15.11 -1.56
CA ASP A 59 -32.78 -14.92 -1.86
C ASP A 59 -33.30 -13.70 -1.06
N PRO A 60 -33.81 -12.64 -1.71
CA PRO A 60 -34.23 -11.40 -1.04
C PRO A 60 -35.29 -11.61 0.06
N GLU A 61 -36.10 -12.66 -0.06
CA GLU A 61 -37.17 -13.00 0.88
C GLU A 61 -36.69 -13.93 2.01
N CYS A 62 -35.45 -14.43 1.93
CA CYS A 62 -34.91 -15.37 2.90
C CYS A 62 -33.94 -14.69 3.86
N ARG A 63 -34.16 -14.87 5.17
CA ARG A 63 -33.26 -14.38 6.23
C ARG A 63 -32.37 -15.48 6.82
N ASN A 64 -32.34 -16.68 6.23
CA ASN A 64 -31.54 -17.78 6.76
C ASN A 64 -30.04 -17.48 6.65
N PRO A 65 -29.26 -17.63 7.74
CA PRO A 65 -27.82 -17.46 7.71
C PRO A 65 -27.13 -18.57 6.90
N ASN A 66 -26.02 -18.21 6.27
CA ASN A 66 -25.27 -19.05 5.36
C ASN A 66 -23.76 -18.83 5.53
N GLY A 67 -22.98 -19.92 5.50
CA GLY A 67 -21.52 -19.87 5.65
C GLY A 67 -20.77 -19.38 4.41
N VAL A 68 -21.47 -19.15 3.29
CA VAL A 68 -20.89 -18.72 2.01
C VAL A 68 -21.62 -17.51 1.44
N ARG A 69 -20.87 -16.45 1.13
CA ARG A 69 -21.39 -15.16 0.66
C ARG A 69 -22.11 -15.28 -0.69
N ASN A 70 -23.19 -14.52 -0.88
CA ASN A 70 -23.92 -14.41 -2.15
C ASN A 70 -24.36 -15.77 -2.70
N THR A 71 -24.68 -16.73 -1.82
CA THR A 71 -25.22 -18.03 -2.20
C THR A 71 -26.58 -18.26 -1.55
N LEU A 72 -27.41 -19.06 -2.21
CA LEU A 72 -28.68 -19.52 -1.66
C LEU A 72 -28.43 -20.50 -0.52
N CYS A 73 -29.19 -20.38 0.56
CA CYS A 73 -29.18 -21.37 1.64
C CYS A 73 -29.70 -22.73 1.12
N PRO A 74 -29.35 -23.86 1.77
CA PRO A 74 -29.80 -25.19 1.35
C PRO A 74 -31.32 -25.30 1.16
N PHE A 75 -32.11 -24.59 1.99
CA PHE A 75 -33.57 -24.52 1.87
C PHE A 75 -34.02 -23.85 0.55
N CYS A 76 -33.49 -22.67 0.24
CA CYS A 76 -33.84 -21.97 -1.01
C CYS A 76 -33.36 -22.74 -2.25
N VAL A 77 -32.23 -23.44 -2.16
CA VAL A 77 -31.76 -24.34 -3.23
C VAL A 77 -32.76 -25.49 -3.44
N ALA A 78 -33.19 -26.15 -2.36
CA ALA A 78 -34.16 -27.25 -2.41
C ALA A 78 -35.52 -26.79 -2.96
N ARG A 79 -36.02 -25.61 -2.53
CA ARG A 79 -37.25 -24.99 -3.03
C ARG A 79 -37.19 -24.71 -4.54
N ARG A 80 -36.05 -24.23 -5.04
CA ARG A 80 -35.88 -23.86 -6.47
C ARG A 80 -35.55 -25.04 -7.39
N LYS A 81 -35.04 -26.17 -6.86
CA LYS A 81 -34.71 -27.38 -7.64
C LYS A 81 -35.29 -28.65 -6.99
N PRO A 82 -36.61 -28.90 -7.09
CA PRO A 82 -37.26 -30.03 -6.44
C PRO A 82 -36.93 -31.42 -7.05
N ARG A 83 -36.24 -31.50 -8.19
CA ARG A 83 -36.09 -32.76 -8.99
C ARG A 83 -34.67 -33.08 -9.47
N SER A 84 -33.64 -32.95 -8.63
CA SER A 84 -32.31 -33.50 -8.95
C SER A 84 -32.03 -34.73 -8.09
N SER A 85 -32.00 -35.91 -8.71
CA SER A 85 -31.49 -37.16 -8.13
C SER A 85 -29.98 -37.12 -7.83
N THR A 86 -29.30 -36.09 -8.34
CA THR A 86 -27.84 -35.90 -8.32
C THR A 86 -27.35 -34.86 -7.31
N LEU A 87 -28.24 -34.12 -6.66
CA LEU A 87 -27.90 -33.49 -5.38
C LEU A 87 -27.81 -34.61 -4.36
N THR A 88 -26.64 -35.26 -4.31
CA THR A 88 -26.17 -35.92 -3.09
C THR A 88 -26.52 -34.97 -1.96
N ARG A 89 -27.50 -35.33 -1.14
CA ARG A 89 -27.90 -34.57 0.05
C ARG A 89 -26.67 -34.49 0.93
N ARG A 90 -25.78 -33.52 0.65
CA ARG A 90 -24.60 -33.28 1.46
C ARG A 90 -25.13 -32.93 2.82
N PHE A 91 -24.82 -33.80 3.76
CA PHE A 91 -25.12 -33.82 5.19
C PHE A 91 -25.13 -32.43 5.84
N HIS A 92 -26.22 -31.70 5.64
CA HIS A 92 -26.50 -30.42 6.26
C HIS A 92 -27.85 -30.55 6.96
N ASP A 93 -27.93 -30.02 8.18
CA ASP A 93 -29.17 -29.76 8.92
C ASP A 93 -30.07 -28.86 8.05
N SER A 94 -30.82 -29.49 7.15
CA SER A 94 -31.96 -28.88 6.49
C SER A 94 -33.13 -29.10 7.43
N PRO A 95 -33.88 -28.04 7.82
CA PRO A 95 -35.11 -28.24 8.56
C PRO A 95 -35.97 -29.24 7.79
N LEU A 96 -36.27 -30.37 8.40
CA LEU A 96 -37.23 -31.30 7.83
C LEU A 96 -38.59 -30.62 7.99
N ASP A 97 -39.27 -30.34 6.87
CA ASP A 97 -40.66 -29.90 6.92
C ASP A 97 -41.46 -30.84 7.84
N GLN A 98 -42.43 -30.32 8.58
CA GLN A 98 -43.32 -31.20 9.33
C GLN A 98 -44.18 -32.03 8.38
N CYS A 99 -44.64 -33.18 8.86
CA CYS A 99 -45.62 -34.00 8.16
C CYS A 99 -46.84 -33.15 7.73
N VAL A 100 -47.37 -33.40 6.54
CA VAL A 100 -48.55 -32.68 6.02
C VAL A 100 -49.87 -33.10 6.67
N VAL A 101 -49.88 -34.21 7.41
CA VAL A 101 -51.07 -34.65 8.16
C VAL A 101 -51.39 -33.63 9.26
N ALA A 102 -52.61 -33.11 9.23
CA ALA A 102 -53.17 -32.23 10.24
C ALA A 102 -54.65 -32.63 10.46
N SER A 103 -55.13 -32.47 11.69
CA SER A 103 -56.54 -32.60 12.05
C SER A 103 -56.92 -31.38 12.88
N ASP A 104 -58.01 -30.71 12.51
CA ASP A 104 -58.44 -29.44 13.10
C ASP A 104 -57.29 -28.41 13.14
N GLU A 105 -56.86 -28.00 14.34
CA GLU A 105 -55.74 -27.07 14.60
C GLU A 105 -54.40 -27.76 14.92
N GLN A 106 -54.36 -29.10 14.97
CA GLN A 106 -53.17 -29.86 15.34
C GLN A 106 -52.48 -30.47 14.12
N ARG A 107 -51.22 -30.08 13.90
CA ARG A 107 -50.37 -30.67 12.88
C ARG A 107 -49.51 -31.77 13.48
N CYS A 108 -49.29 -32.83 12.71
CA CYS A 108 -48.34 -33.87 13.07
C CYS A 108 -46.93 -33.27 13.28
N GLU A 109 -46.38 -33.43 14.48
CA GLU A 109 -45.11 -32.83 14.90
C GLU A 109 -43.88 -33.60 14.40
N ARG A 110 -44.09 -34.73 13.70
CA ARG A 110 -43.03 -35.58 13.18
C ARG A 110 -42.45 -35.05 11.87
N PRO A 111 -41.14 -35.23 11.64
CA PRO A 111 -40.50 -34.75 10.41
C PRO A 111 -41.01 -35.49 9.17
N ARG A 112 -41.16 -34.75 8.07
CA ARG A 112 -41.40 -35.27 6.73
C ARG A 112 -40.28 -36.21 6.33
N TYR A 113 -40.66 -37.35 5.78
CA TYR A 113 -39.75 -38.38 5.30
C TYR A 113 -39.78 -38.51 3.77
N SER A 114 -40.98 -38.50 3.18
CA SER A 114 -41.19 -38.85 1.77
C SER A 114 -41.52 -37.65 0.88
N GLY A 115 -41.45 -37.87 -0.43
CA GLY A 115 -41.84 -36.88 -1.45
C GLY A 115 -43.31 -36.45 -1.35
N THR A 116 -44.18 -37.30 -0.82
CA THR A 116 -45.61 -37.01 -0.59
C THR A 116 -45.89 -36.09 0.60
N GLY A 117 -44.88 -35.71 1.38
CA GLY A 117 -45.07 -34.82 2.54
C GLY A 117 -45.31 -35.53 3.87
N LEU A 118 -45.38 -36.86 3.89
CA LEU A 118 -45.71 -37.64 5.07
C LEU A 118 -44.48 -37.95 5.94
N CYS A 119 -44.66 -38.10 7.26
CA CYS A 119 -43.65 -38.70 8.14
C CYS A 119 -43.49 -40.20 7.86
N PHE A 120 -42.44 -40.85 8.38
CA PHE A 120 -42.21 -42.29 8.16
C PHE A 120 -43.43 -43.14 8.54
N THR A 121 -44.01 -42.91 9.73
CA THR A 121 -45.19 -43.66 10.21
C THR A 121 -46.41 -43.48 9.31
N HIS A 122 -46.72 -42.23 8.93
CA HIS A 122 -47.84 -41.96 8.03
C HIS A 122 -47.58 -42.48 6.61
N GLN A 123 -46.35 -42.43 6.13
CA GLN A 123 -45.97 -43.01 4.84
C GLN A 123 -46.11 -44.53 4.84
N SER A 124 -45.71 -45.22 5.91
CA SER A 124 -45.89 -46.67 6.04
C SER A 124 -47.38 -47.05 6.09
N ARG A 125 -48.19 -46.31 6.85
CA ARG A 125 -49.66 -46.50 6.89
C ARG A 125 -50.29 -46.25 5.52
N TYR A 126 -49.95 -45.14 4.87
CA TYR A 126 -50.44 -44.83 3.52
C TYR A 126 -50.02 -45.90 2.51
N ALA A 127 -48.78 -46.36 2.52
CA ALA A 127 -48.31 -47.42 1.62
C ALA A 127 -49.07 -48.74 1.84
N GLN A 128 -49.39 -49.07 3.10
CA GLN A 128 -50.18 -50.25 3.43
C GLN A 128 -51.62 -50.11 2.95
N VAL A 129 -52.32 -49.01 3.28
CA VAL A 129 -53.73 -48.81 2.91
C VAL A 129 -53.88 -48.61 1.40
N LYS A 130 -52.93 -47.95 0.73
CA LYS A 130 -52.89 -47.88 -0.73
C LYS A 130 -52.75 -49.27 -1.35
N LYS A 131 -51.95 -50.16 -0.76
CA LYS A 131 -51.79 -51.53 -1.26
C LYS A 131 -53.04 -52.39 -1.03
N THR A 132 -53.76 -52.19 0.07
CA THR A 132 -54.91 -53.04 0.44
C THR A 132 -56.27 -52.51 -0.04
N CYS A 133 -56.41 -51.19 -0.16
CA CYS A 133 -57.69 -50.50 -0.39
C CYS A 133 -57.65 -49.51 -1.57
N ASP A 134 -56.49 -49.35 -2.23
CA ASP A 134 -56.25 -48.46 -3.38
C ASP A 134 -56.68 -47.00 -3.21
N ILE A 135 -56.61 -46.48 -1.98
CA ILE A 135 -56.99 -45.08 -1.69
C ILE A 135 -55.93 -44.07 -2.17
N GLY A 136 -56.40 -42.89 -2.55
CA GLY A 136 -55.56 -41.73 -2.90
C GLY A 136 -54.91 -41.06 -1.68
N LEU A 137 -53.93 -40.18 -1.93
CA LEU A 137 -53.23 -39.45 -0.86
C LEU A 137 -54.18 -38.52 -0.10
N ASP A 138 -55.04 -37.78 -0.81
CA ASP A 138 -55.95 -36.80 -0.20
C ASP A 138 -56.99 -37.48 0.72
N GLU A 139 -57.49 -38.64 0.31
CA GLU A 139 -58.43 -39.45 1.10
C GLU A 139 -57.76 -40.02 2.37
N PHE A 140 -56.48 -40.41 2.27
CA PHE A 140 -55.70 -40.78 3.44
C PHE A 140 -55.47 -39.60 4.39
N LEU A 141 -55.23 -38.39 3.88
CA LEU A 141 -55.00 -37.21 4.71
C LEU A 141 -56.23 -36.84 5.56
N ILE A 142 -57.44 -37.04 5.02
CA ILE A 142 -58.71 -36.78 5.73
C ILE A 142 -58.89 -37.71 6.94
N THR A 143 -58.43 -38.96 6.83
CA THR A 143 -58.64 -40.00 7.86
C THR A 143 -57.47 -40.16 8.83
N ALA A 144 -56.31 -39.56 8.52
CA ALA A 144 -55.09 -39.73 9.30
C ALA A 144 -55.03 -38.77 10.50
N ALA A 145 -54.95 -39.32 11.71
CA ALA A 145 -54.72 -38.52 12.92
C ALA A 145 -53.26 -38.00 13.01
N PRO A 146 -53.03 -36.75 13.49
CA PRO A 146 -51.70 -36.22 13.75
C PRO A 146 -51.01 -37.00 14.87
N LEU A 147 -49.67 -37.03 14.84
CA LEU A 147 -48.86 -37.75 15.82
C LEU A 147 -47.94 -36.78 16.55
N GLY A 148 -47.76 -37.00 17.86
CA GLY A 148 -46.80 -36.27 18.68
C GLY A 148 -45.33 -36.52 18.31
N PRO A 149 -44.41 -35.72 18.86
CA PRO A 149 -43.01 -35.71 18.47
C PRO A 149 -42.31 -36.99 18.93
N LEU A 150 -41.26 -37.38 18.20
CA LEU A 150 -40.36 -38.44 18.61
C LEU A 150 -39.20 -37.89 19.46
N PRO A 151 -38.54 -38.73 20.28
CA PRO A 151 -37.33 -38.33 21.00
C PRO A 151 -36.26 -37.77 20.07
N VAL A 152 -35.41 -36.88 20.57
CA VAL A 152 -34.27 -36.35 19.82
C VAL A 152 -33.24 -37.45 19.57
N CYS A 153 -32.55 -37.37 18.44
CA CYS A 153 -31.47 -38.26 18.06
C CYS A 153 -30.41 -38.35 19.17
N VAL A 154 -29.98 -39.56 19.51
CA VAL A 154 -28.99 -39.82 20.56
C VAL A 154 -27.55 -39.41 20.21
N VAL A 155 -27.29 -39.01 18.95
CA VAL A 155 -25.98 -38.44 18.57
C VAL A 155 -25.80 -37.10 19.28
N ALA A 156 -24.72 -36.95 20.04
CA ALA A 156 -24.43 -35.76 20.82
C ALA A 156 -24.48 -34.48 19.95
N GLY A 157 -25.24 -33.48 20.40
CA GLY A 157 -25.44 -32.21 19.70
C GLY A 157 -26.39 -32.25 18.50
N CYS A 158 -26.96 -33.42 18.15
CA CYS A 158 -27.99 -33.50 17.12
C CYS A 158 -29.33 -32.95 17.65
N ARG A 159 -30.02 -32.15 16.83
CA ARG A 159 -31.30 -31.51 17.19
C ARG A 159 -32.51 -32.14 16.51
N HIS A 160 -32.30 -33.15 15.65
CA HIS A 160 -33.38 -33.77 14.90
C HIS A 160 -34.05 -34.87 15.71
N GLN A 161 -35.37 -34.99 15.55
CA GLN A 161 -36.12 -36.14 16.05
C GLN A 161 -35.62 -37.45 15.44
N ALA A 162 -35.74 -38.52 16.21
CA ALA A 162 -35.53 -39.88 15.76
C ALA A 162 -36.39 -40.19 14.52
N PHE A 163 -35.88 -41.07 13.67
CA PHE A 163 -36.49 -41.37 12.38
C PHE A 163 -37.84 -42.09 12.53
N HIS A 164 -37.90 -43.05 13.45
CA HIS A 164 -39.11 -43.77 13.87
C HIS A 164 -38.87 -44.39 15.26
N GLN A 165 -39.92 -44.91 15.89
CA GLN A 165 -39.89 -45.37 17.29
C GLN A 165 -38.84 -46.47 17.58
N SER A 166 -38.56 -47.36 16.64
CA SER A 166 -37.58 -48.45 16.81
C SER A 166 -36.12 -48.08 16.52
N THR A 167 -35.80 -46.80 16.28
CA THR A 167 -34.41 -46.33 16.22
C THR A 167 -34.22 -45.06 17.05
N PRO A 168 -33.16 -44.96 17.87
CA PRO A 168 -32.80 -43.72 18.54
C PRO A 168 -32.12 -42.69 17.60
N LEU A 169 -31.94 -42.97 16.32
CA LEU A 169 -31.21 -42.12 15.36
C LEU A 169 -32.18 -41.32 14.48
N CYS A 170 -31.82 -40.09 14.11
CA CYS A 170 -32.55 -39.34 13.07
C CYS A 170 -32.40 -39.99 11.68
N SER A 171 -33.21 -39.59 10.70
CA SER A 171 -33.20 -40.20 9.36
C SER A 171 -31.80 -40.22 8.72
N THR A 172 -31.06 -39.11 8.84
CA THR A 172 -29.72 -38.98 8.28
C THR A 172 -28.70 -39.85 9.00
N HIS A 173 -28.71 -39.87 10.34
CA HIS A 173 -27.80 -40.71 11.13
C HIS A 173 -28.12 -42.19 10.99
N HIS A 174 -29.40 -42.55 10.88
CA HIS A 174 -29.84 -43.91 10.59
C HIS A 174 -29.33 -44.37 9.22
N HIS A 175 -29.40 -43.52 8.19
CA HIS A 175 -28.81 -43.81 6.89
C HIS A 175 -27.28 -43.99 6.96
N GLN A 176 -26.57 -43.12 7.69
CA GLN A 176 -25.11 -43.27 7.90
C GLN A 176 -24.75 -44.57 8.62
N TYR A 177 -25.53 -44.93 9.65
CA TYR A 177 -25.40 -46.20 10.36
C TYR A 177 -25.55 -47.39 9.39
N ARG A 178 -26.64 -47.41 8.61
CA ARG A 178 -26.92 -48.46 7.61
C ARG A 178 -25.81 -48.58 6.57
N ALA A 179 -25.39 -47.46 5.98
CA ALA A 179 -24.32 -47.45 4.98
C ALA A 179 -22.99 -47.99 5.55
N ARG A 180 -22.68 -47.72 6.82
CA ARG A 180 -21.47 -48.24 7.48
C ARG A 180 -21.56 -49.75 7.75
N THR A 181 -22.74 -50.25 8.11
CA THR A 181 -22.98 -51.69 8.31
C THR A 181 -23.00 -52.48 6.99
N GLU A 182 -23.53 -51.89 5.92
CA GLU A 182 -23.66 -52.54 4.61
C GLU A 182 -22.31 -52.60 3.86
N ASN A 183 -21.40 -51.65 4.11
CA ASN A 183 -20.05 -51.59 3.49
C ASN A 183 -18.98 -52.44 4.21
N GLY A 184 -19.37 -53.45 5.00
CA GLY A 184 -18.42 -54.34 5.69
C GLY A 184 -17.65 -53.70 6.85
N GLY A 185 -18.15 -52.58 7.41
CA GLY A 185 -17.57 -51.96 8.60
C GLY A 185 -17.75 -52.80 9.88
N PRO A 186 -17.09 -52.43 10.99
CA PRO A 186 -17.26 -53.10 12.28
C PRO A 186 -18.74 -53.13 12.68
N ARG A 187 -19.21 -54.29 13.18
CA ARG A 187 -20.58 -54.41 13.72
C ARG A 187 -20.68 -53.59 15.01
N LEU A 188 -21.26 -52.40 14.88
CA LEU A 188 -21.55 -51.50 15.99
C LEU A 188 -23.06 -51.51 16.26
N SER A 189 -23.45 -51.44 17.52
CA SER A 189 -24.80 -51.07 17.91
C SER A 189 -25.10 -49.61 17.52
N GLN A 190 -26.38 -49.24 17.48
CA GLN A 190 -26.77 -47.86 17.18
C GLN A 190 -26.26 -46.86 18.23
N LEU A 191 -26.09 -47.29 19.48
CA LEU A 191 -25.54 -46.46 20.57
C LEU A 191 -24.02 -46.27 20.42
N GLU A 192 -23.27 -47.31 20.07
CA GLU A 192 -21.83 -47.19 19.80
C GLU A 192 -21.56 -46.35 18.55
N PHE A 193 -22.40 -46.48 17.51
CA PHE A 193 -22.37 -45.57 16.38
C PHE A 193 -22.64 -44.12 16.82
N ALA A 194 -23.65 -43.92 17.68
CA ALA A 194 -24.01 -42.58 18.12
C ALA A 194 -22.91 -41.89 18.92
N ALA A 195 -22.17 -42.64 19.75
CA ALA A 195 -21.01 -42.14 20.50
C ALA A 195 -19.87 -41.63 19.61
N GLN A 196 -19.77 -42.14 18.38
CA GLN A 196 -18.79 -41.70 17.36
C GLN A 196 -19.41 -40.75 16.32
N GLY A 197 -20.73 -40.57 16.38
CA GLY A 197 -21.51 -39.82 15.40
C GLY A 197 -21.26 -38.32 15.53
N LEU A 198 -21.21 -37.65 14.39
CA LEU A 198 -21.05 -36.19 14.36
C LEU A 198 -22.40 -35.50 14.35
N PRO A 199 -22.57 -34.36 15.06
CA PRO A 199 -23.81 -33.61 15.01
C PRO A 199 -24.09 -33.13 13.57
N LEU A 200 -25.36 -33.08 13.21
CA LEU A 200 -25.80 -32.43 11.99
C LEU A 200 -25.76 -30.93 12.22
N ILE A 201 -24.84 -30.27 11.50
CA ILE A 201 -24.57 -28.85 11.64
C ILE A 201 -25.10 -28.08 10.43
N ARG A 202 -25.56 -26.85 10.68
CA ARG A 202 -26.03 -25.90 9.68
C ARG A 202 -24.86 -25.34 8.87
N SER A 203 -25.18 -24.62 7.80
CA SER A 203 -24.16 -24.03 6.91
C SER A 203 -23.31 -22.95 7.59
N HIS A 204 -23.85 -22.25 8.58
CA HIS A 204 -23.18 -21.22 9.38
C HIS A 204 -22.56 -21.76 10.69
N GLU A 205 -22.52 -23.08 10.85
CA GLU A 205 -21.96 -23.74 12.04
C GLU A 205 -20.67 -24.53 11.70
N PHE A 206 -19.80 -24.72 12.68
CA PHE A 206 -18.75 -25.75 12.67
C PHE A 206 -18.67 -26.44 14.03
N THR A 207 -18.15 -27.68 14.07
CA THR A 207 -18.06 -28.47 15.30
C THR A 207 -16.66 -29.01 15.52
N LEU A 208 -16.19 -28.96 16.78
CA LEU A 208 -14.96 -29.62 17.22
C LEU A 208 -15.23 -31.07 17.68
N ALA A 209 -16.50 -31.50 17.70
CA ALA A 209 -16.86 -32.88 18.01
C ALA A 209 -16.20 -33.85 17.01
N GLY A 210 -15.58 -34.90 17.55
CA GLY A 210 -14.83 -35.91 16.80
C GLY A 210 -13.40 -35.51 16.43
N CYS A 211 -12.86 -34.40 16.95
CA CYS A 211 -11.42 -34.14 16.97
C CYS A 211 -10.78 -34.69 18.25
N SER A 212 -9.46 -34.90 18.25
CA SER A 212 -8.72 -35.17 19.48
C SER A 212 -8.88 -34.01 20.47
N ALA A 213 -8.82 -34.30 21.76
CA ALA A 213 -8.88 -33.29 22.82
C ALA A 213 -7.79 -32.22 22.66
N THR A 214 -6.59 -32.61 22.21
CA THR A 214 -5.47 -31.69 21.96
C THR A 214 -5.77 -30.77 20.77
N VAL A 215 -6.27 -31.29 19.65
CA VAL A 215 -6.69 -30.47 18.49
C VAL A 215 -7.82 -29.50 18.89
N ALA A 216 -8.80 -29.94 19.69
CA ALA A 216 -9.89 -29.07 20.14
C ALA A 216 -9.37 -27.85 20.93
N VAL A 217 -8.47 -28.07 21.90
CA VAL A 217 -7.84 -27.00 22.70
C VAL A 217 -6.97 -26.09 21.84
N GLU A 218 -6.16 -26.64 20.93
CA GLU A 218 -5.31 -25.87 20.02
C GLU A 218 -6.14 -24.97 19.09
N VAL A 219 -7.23 -25.51 18.51
CA VAL A 219 -8.16 -24.75 17.66
C VAL A 219 -8.83 -23.63 18.45
N LEU A 220 -9.35 -23.92 19.65
CA LEU A 220 -9.99 -22.90 20.50
C LEU A 220 -9.02 -21.79 20.86
N TRP A 221 -7.80 -22.14 21.28
CA TRP A 221 -6.79 -21.15 21.63
C TRP A 221 -6.42 -20.27 20.43
N ILE A 222 -6.22 -20.87 19.25
CA ILE A 222 -5.97 -20.15 18.01
C ILE A 222 -7.12 -19.20 17.66
N LEU A 223 -8.37 -19.64 17.80
CA LEU A 223 -9.53 -18.81 17.49
C LEU A 223 -9.61 -17.60 18.43
N GLN A 224 -9.43 -17.80 19.73
CA GLN A 224 -9.42 -16.72 20.72
C GLN A 224 -8.28 -15.73 20.48
N GLU A 225 -7.07 -16.23 20.25
CA GLU A 225 -5.91 -15.37 19.98
C GLU A 225 -6.08 -14.54 18.70
N ARG A 226 -6.68 -15.13 17.66
CA ARG A 226 -7.01 -14.41 16.44
C ARG A 226 -8.08 -13.35 16.66
N ASP A 227 -9.10 -13.65 17.46
CA ASP A 227 -10.18 -12.73 17.77
C ASP A 227 -9.69 -11.50 18.56
N ARG A 228 -8.79 -11.72 19.54
CA ARG A 228 -8.08 -10.64 20.28
C ARG A 228 -7.29 -9.72 19.35
N ARG A 229 -6.71 -10.28 18.29
CA ARG A 229 -5.98 -9.54 17.25
C ARG A 229 -6.89 -8.89 16.19
N GLY A 230 -8.21 -8.97 16.38
CA GLY A 230 -9.20 -8.36 15.49
C GLY A 230 -9.51 -9.17 14.23
N PHE A 231 -9.01 -10.40 14.09
CA PHE A 231 -9.31 -11.22 12.93
C PHE A 231 -10.69 -11.87 13.04
N GLY A 232 -11.46 -11.80 11.95
CA GLY A 232 -12.74 -12.50 11.88
C GLY A 232 -12.61 -14.01 11.69
N ILE A 233 -13.70 -14.73 12.02
CA ILE A 233 -13.83 -16.19 11.99
C ILE A 233 -14.59 -16.60 10.74
N SER A 234 -13.97 -17.45 9.91
CA SER A 234 -14.58 -17.96 8.68
C SER A 234 -15.13 -19.37 8.89
N ILE A 235 -16.46 -19.52 8.88
CA ILE A 235 -17.11 -20.83 9.03
C ILE A 235 -16.62 -21.82 7.98
N LEU A 236 -16.60 -21.44 6.70
CA LEU A 236 -16.15 -22.31 5.62
C LEU A 236 -14.70 -22.79 5.81
N ARG A 237 -13.78 -21.89 6.20
CA ARG A 237 -12.37 -22.28 6.42
C ARG A 237 -12.23 -23.20 7.62
N MET A 238 -12.96 -22.93 8.71
CA MET A 238 -12.96 -23.79 9.89
C MET A 238 -13.50 -25.17 9.58
N ARG A 239 -14.61 -25.29 8.85
CA ARG A 239 -15.15 -26.59 8.42
C ARG A 239 -14.15 -27.38 7.59
N ASN A 240 -13.45 -26.73 6.65
CA ASN A 240 -12.43 -27.39 5.83
C ASN A 240 -11.21 -27.83 6.66
N LEU A 241 -10.74 -26.99 7.60
CA LEU A 241 -9.66 -27.34 8.51
C LEU A 241 -10.04 -28.54 9.39
N LEU A 242 -11.21 -28.50 10.01
CA LEU A 242 -11.66 -29.53 10.93
C LEU A 242 -11.91 -30.86 10.20
N LYS A 243 -12.32 -30.83 8.93
CA LYS A 243 -12.37 -32.04 8.10
C LYS A 243 -11.00 -32.71 7.98
N SER A 244 -9.92 -31.93 7.80
CA SER A 244 -8.54 -32.45 7.76
C SER A 244 -7.98 -32.84 9.12
N ALA A 245 -8.45 -32.23 10.21
CA ALA A 245 -7.85 -32.35 11.53
C ALA A 245 -8.49 -33.42 12.43
N ARG A 246 -9.57 -34.10 11.99
CA ARG A 246 -10.29 -35.12 12.79
C ARG A 246 -9.40 -36.26 13.24
N ASP A 247 -8.57 -36.78 12.34
CA ASP A 247 -7.73 -37.95 12.59
C ASP A 247 -6.32 -37.58 13.09
N ALA A 248 -6.04 -36.29 13.30
CA ALA A 248 -4.74 -35.82 13.76
C ALA A 248 -4.66 -35.76 15.30
N ALA A 249 -3.49 -36.08 15.86
CA ALA A 249 -3.27 -35.94 17.30
C ALA A 249 -3.10 -34.46 17.68
N THR A 250 -2.47 -33.67 16.81
CA THR A 250 -2.23 -32.23 16.96
C THR A 250 -2.37 -31.49 15.64
N LEU A 251 -2.68 -30.19 15.67
CA LEU A 251 -2.67 -29.31 14.51
C LEU A 251 -1.32 -29.25 13.79
N PHE A 252 -0.21 -29.55 14.47
CA PHE A 252 1.11 -29.59 13.84
C PHE A 252 1.27 -30.69 12.78
N GLU A 253 0.44 -31.74 12.84
CA GLU A 253 0.49 -32.91 11.94
C GLU A 253 -0.53 -32.82 10.80
N VAL A 254 -1.41 -31.81 10.82
CA VAL A 254 -2.52 -31.72 9.87
C VAL A 254 -2.00 -31.42 8.47
N ALA A 255 -2.20 -32.37 7.57
CA ALA A 255 -2.01 -32.16 6.14
C ALA A 255 -3.18 -31.33 5.55
N PRO A 256 -2.91 -30.21 4.87
CA PRO A 256 -3.97 -29.36 4.35
C PRO A 256 -4.73 -30.04 3.19
N SER A 257 -6.07 -30.10 3.26
CA SER A 257 -6.88 -30.65 2.17
C SER A 257 -6.94 -29.77 0.92
N ASN A 258 -6.63 -28.47 1.04
CA ASN A 258 -6.65 -27.50 -0.04
C ASN A 258 -5.84 -26.24 0.33
N GLU A 259 -5.63 -25.35 -0.64
CA GLU A 259 -4.83 -24.13 -0.45
C GLU A 259 -5.42 -23.15 0.57
N HIS A 260 -6.75 -23.13 0.77
CA HIS A 260 -7.36 -22.30 1.81
C HIS A 260 -7.02 -22.78 3.22
N VAL A 261 -7.01 -24.11 3.44
CA VAL A 261 -6.57 -24.73 4.70
C VAL A 261 -5.07 -24.53 4.90
N ALA A 262 -4.26 -24.72 3.85
CA ALA A 262 -2.83 -24.46 3.91
C ALA A 262 -2.52 -23.01 4.32
N LYS A 263 -3.25 -22.04 3.76
CA LYS A 263 -3.13 -20.62 4.14
C LYS A 263 -3.57 -20.37 5.57
N LEU A 264 -4.62 -21.04 6.07
CA LEU A 264 -5.03 -20.92 7.47
C LEU A 264 -3.94 -21.46 8.40
N LEU A 265 -3.44 -22.67 8.17
CA LEU A 265 -2.38 -23.28 8.97
C LEU A 265 -1.09 -22.46 8.97
N ARG A 266 -0.66 -21.93 7.80
CA ARG A 266 0.52 -21.03 7.73
C ARG A 266 0.37 -19.78 8.59
N MET A 267 -0.85 -19.29 8.80
CA MET A 267 -1.11 -18.15 9.69
C MET A 267 -1.17 -18.53 11.17
N THR A 268 -1.69 -19.71 11.50
CA THR A 268 -2.06 -20.05 12.87
C THR A 268 -1.02 -20.90 13.58
N LEU A 269 -0.33 -21.79 12.86
CA LEU A 269 0.71 -22.64 13.43
C LEU A 269 1.88 -21.85 14.04
N PRO A 270 2.35 -20.71 13.49
CA PRO A 270 3.38 -19.92 14.16
C PRO A 270 2.96 -19.41 15.55
N LEU A 271 1.69 -19.02 15.73
CA LEU A 271 1.15 -18.62 17.04
C LEU A 271 1.25 -19.75 18.04
N LEU A 272 0.91 -20.94 17.58
CA LEU A 272 0.91 -22.15 18.38
C LEU A 272 2.35 -22.62 18.69
N ARG A 273 3.27 -22.52 17.73
CA ARG A 273 4.71 -22.80 17.92
C ARG A 273 5.33 -21.88 18.95
N ARG A 274 4.96 -20.60 18.98
CA ARG A 274 5.43 -19.66 20.00
C ARG A 274 5.01 -20.11 21.40
N GLN A 275 3.77 -20.55 21.58
CA GLN A 275 3.30 -21.07 22.86
C GLN A 275 4.04 -22.36 23.25
N ARG A 276 4.34 -23.22 22.27
CA ARG A 276 5.14 -24.43 22.47
C ARG A 276 6.56 -24.09 22.94
N ALA A 277 7.22 -23.14 22.27
CA ALA A 277 8.54 -22.65 22.65
C ALA A 277 8.55 -22.02 24.06
N LEU A 278 7.50 -21.27 24.43
CA LEU A 278 7.34 -20.74 25.79
C LEU A 278 7.22 -21.83 26.85
N LEU A 279 6.48 -22.92 26.56
CA LEU A 279 6.39 -24.07 27.45
C LEU A 279 7.74 -24.81 27.59
N GLU A 280 8.50 -24.87 26.50
CA GLU A 280 9.79 -25.57 26.42
C GLU A 280 10.98 -24.71 26.87
N GLY A 281 10.77 -23.40 27.12
CA GLY A 281 11.83 -22.46 27.52
C GLY A 281 12.81 -22.08 26.40
N ILE A 282 12.41 -22.26 25.13
CA ILE A 282 13.24 -22.00 23.96
C ILE A 282 13.06 -20.53 23.51
N ASP A 283 14.15 -19.76 23.38
CA ASP A 283 14.10 -18.43 22.76
C ASP A 283 14.05 -18.56 21.23
N PRO A 284 12.92 -18.23 20.57
CA PRO A 284 12.80 -18.39 19.12
C PRO A 284 13.70 -17.41 18.34
N THR A 285 14.26 -16.38 18.98
CA THR A 285 15.14 -15.39 18.33
C THR A 285 16.58 -15.88 18.14
N GLU A 286 16.99 -16.91 18.88
CA GLU A 286 18.29 -17.55 18.71
C GLU A 286 18.42 -18.23 17.34
N SER A 287 17.33 -18.79 16.83
CA SER A 287 17.28 -19.35 15.48
C SER A 287 17.65 -18.30 14.43
N ASP A 288 18.33 -18.71 13.36
CA ASP A 288 18.59 -17.85 12.21
C ASP A 288 17.39 -17.73 11.28
N ARG A 289 16.40 -18.63 11.40
CA ARG A 289 15.15 -18.56 10.63
C ARG A 289 14.04 -17.97 11.48
N TRP A 290 13.80 -16.68 11.32
CA TRP A 290 12.70 -15.99 12.01
C TRP A 290 11.41 -16.12 11.20
N GLY A 291 10.50 -16.93 11.72
CA GLY A 291 9.13 -17.06 11.23
C GLY A 291 8.18 -16.03 11.84
N PRO A 292 6.87 -16.14 11.56
CA PRO A 292 5.88 -15.20 12.09
C PRO A 292 5.83 -15.13 13.62
N ASP A 293 6.25 -16.20 14.31
CA ASP A 293 6.42 -16.31 15.76
C ASP A 293 7.40 -15.28 16.35
N VAL A 294 8.51 -15.01 15.66
CA VAL A 294 9.49 -13.98 16.04
C VAL A 294 9.08 -12.61 15.51
N LEU A 295 8.64 -12.55 14.25
CA LEU A 295 8.33 -11.29 13.55
C LEU A 295 7.17 -10.53 14.18
N GLU A 296 6.39 -11.17 15.05
CA GLU A 296 5.35 -10.53 15.83
C GLU A 296 5.81 -9.47 16.82
N ARG A 297 7.08 -9.54 17.25
CA ARG A 297 7.68 -8.57 18.16
C ARG A 297 7.95 -7.22 17.50
N PHE A 298 7.99 -7.17 16.16
CA PHE A 298 8.39 -5.98 15.40
C PHE A 298 7.17 -5.17 14.94
N PRO A 299 7.13 -3.84 15.13
CA PRO A 299 6.02 -3.01 14.66
C PRO A 299 5.83 -3.13 13.14
N SER A 300 4.63 -2.83 12.64
CA SER A 300 4.34 -2.78 11.19
C SER A 300 3.80 -1.40 10.84
N VAL A 301 4.28 -0.83 9.73
CA VAL A 301 3.76 0.44 9.22
C VAL A 301 2.29 0.29 8.78
N HIS A 302 1.90 -0.90 8.34
CA HIS A 302 0.58 -1.17 7.76
C HIS A 302 -0.41 -1.82 8.73
N GLY A 303 -0.03 -1.99 10.01
CA GLY A 303 -0.83 -2.72 11.00
C GLY A 303 -1.11 -4.19 10.69
N THR A 304 -0.68 -4.69 9.52
CA THR A 304 -0.97 -6.02 8.99
C THR A 304 0.29 -6.61 8.37
N ARG A 305 0.75 -7.75 8.91
CA ARG A 305 1.97 -8.43 8.48
C ARG A 305 1.66 -9.47 7.39
N SER A 306 2.53 -9.59 6.39
CA SER A 306 2.41 -10.66 5.39
C SER A 306 2.70 -12.02 6.03
N ARG A 307 1.76 -12.94 5.83
CA ARG A 307 1.56 -14.17 6.60
C ARG A 307 2.56 -15.30 6.28
N ASN A 308 3.41 -15.13 5.26
CA ASN A 308 4.36 -16.12 4.76
C ASN A 308 5.81 -15.60 4.76
N ILE A 309 6.10 -14.51 5.48
CA ILE A 309 7.46 -13.95 5.49
C ILE A 309 8.28 -14.70 6.52
N VAL A 310 9.36 -15.30 6.04
CA VAL A 310 10.49 -15.76 6.85
C VAL A 310 11.64 -14.79 6.61
N ILE A 311 12.30 -14.36 7.69
CA ILE A 311 13.58 -13.67 7.63
C ILE A 311 14.64 -14.72 7.94
N ASP A 312 15.43 -15.07 6.93
CA ASP A 312 16.44 -16.11 7.04
C ASP A 312 17.83 -15.46 7.14
N TRP A 313 18.31 -15.29 8.38
CA TRP A 313 19.61 -14.69 8.67
C TRP A 313 20.77 -15.57 8.21
N SER A 314 20.55 -16.85 7.92
CA SER A 314 21.58 -17.73 7.35
C SER A 314 22.07 -17.25 5.98
N ALA A 315 21.28 -16.42 5.29
CA ALA A 315 21.69 -15.74 4.05
C ALA A 315 22.87 -14.76 4.24
N VAL A 316 23.22 -14.40 5.48
CA VAL A 316 24.43 -13.65 5.80
C VAL A 316 25.49 -14.67 6.22
N GLY A 317 26.36 -15.09 5.30
CA GLY A 317 27.39 -16.10 5.56
C GLY A 317 28.41 -15.69 6.64
N CYS A 318 28.76 -14.40 6.70
CA CYS A 318 29.68 -13.83 7.68
C CYS A 318 29.04 -13.79 9.07
N GLY A 319 29.54 -14.63 9.99
CA GLY A 319 28.92 -14.87 11.30
C GLY A 319 28.84 -13.63 12.19
N TRP A 320 29.88 -12.79 12.22
CA TRP A 320 29.85 -11.57 13.04
C TRP A 320 28.89 -10.53 12.46
N LEU A 321 28.82 -10.35 11.13
CA LEU A 321 27.83 -9.48 10.49
C LEU A 321 26.39 -9.96 10.72
N ARG A 322 26.16 -11.28 10.68
CA ARG A 322 24.86 -11.89 11.00
C ARG A 322 24.42 -11.54 12.41
N ARG A 323 25.32 -11.71 13.39
CA ARG A 323 25.09 -11.35 14.79
C ARG A 323 24.76 -9.87 14.94
N LEU A 324 25.54 -8.97 14.34
CA LEU A 324 25.25 -7.52 14.37
C LEU A 324 23.87 -7.18 13.82
N GLY A 325 23.46 -7.84 12.72
CA GLY A 325 22.13 -7.67 12.14
C GLY A 325 20.99 -8.10 13.08
N LYS A 326 21.14 -9.28 13.72
CA LYS A 326 20.17 -9.79 14.71
C LYS A 326 20.10 -8.88 15.94
N THR A 327 21.25 -8.47 16.49
CA THR A 327 21.34 -7.55 17.64
C THR A 327 20.68 -6.21 17.34
N TRP A 328 21.04 -5.57 16.22
CA TRP A 328 20.41 -4.32 15.79
C TRP A 328 18.89 -4.46 15.67
N ALA A 329 18.39 -5.56 15.08
CA ALA A 329 16.96 -5.79 14.93
C ALA A 329 16.26 -5.94 16.28
N LEU A 330 16.81 -6.72 17.21
CA LEU A 330 16.21 -6.98 18.51
C LEU A 330 16.20 -5.74 19.42
N GLU A 331 17.26 -4.91 19.38
CA GLU A 331 17.38 -3.73 20.24
C GLU A 331 16.66 -2.50 19.68
N THR A 332 16.61 -2.33 18.36
CA THR A 332 15.96 -1.14 17.75
C THR A 332 14.50 -1.35 17.38
N LEU A 333 14.03 -2.61 17.39
CA LEU A 333 12.67 -3.02 17.02
C LEU A 333 12.14 -2.27 15.78
N PRO A 334 12.85 -2.33 14.63
CA PRO A 334 12.46 -1.61 13.45
C PRO A 334 11.11 -2.12 12.94
N HIS A 335 10.42 -1.29 12.17
CA HIS A 335 9.27 -1.74 11.40
C HIS A 335 9.64 -2.98 10.57
N TYR A 336 8.84 -4.04 10.62
CA TYR A 336 9.17 -5.35 10.03
C TYR A 336 9.55 -5.24 8.55
N GLU A 337 8.94 -4.30 7.82
CA GLU A 337 9.17 -4.04 6.40
C GLU A 337 10.62 -3.63 6.11
N LYS A 338 11.37 -3.16 7.12
CA LYS A 338 12.79 -2.83 7.03
C LYS A 338 13.71 -4.04 7.18
N LEU A 339 13.26 -5.15 7.78
CA LEU A 339 14.12 -6.31 8.04
C LEU A 339 14.66 -6.96 6.77
N ARG A 340 13.81 -7.20 5.76
CA ARG A 340 14.26 -7.74 4.45
C ARG A 340 15.28 -6.83 3.77
N PRO A 341 15.01 -5.51 3.66
CA PRO A 341 15.99 -4.59 3.16
C PRO A 341 17.36 -4.67 3.86
N MET A 342 17.35 -4.65 5.18
CA MET A 342 18.54 -4.70 6.02
C MET A 342 19.29 -6.03 5.85
N LEU A 343 18.56 -7.15 5.84
CA LEU A 343 19.09 -8.48 5.55
C LEU A 343 19.80 -8.49 4.19
N GLN A 344 19.17 -7.95 3.14
CA GLN A 344 19.78 -7.89 1.81
C GLN A 344 21.09 -7.07 1.80
N ALA A 345 21.12 -5.95 2.54
CA ALA A 345 22.32 -5.11 2.64
C ALA A 345 23.46 -5.87 3.35
N LEU A 346 23.15 -6.62 4.42
CA LEU A 346 24.11 -7.46 5.13
C LEU A 346 24.55 -8.68 4.30
N THR A 347 23.64 -9.29 3.54
CA THR A 347 23.98 -10.38 2.61
C THR A 347 24.97 -9.89 1.56
N TRP A 348 24.75 -8.72 0.95
CA TRP A 348 25.71 -8.15 0.00
C TRP A 348 27.05 -7.81 0.65
N ALA A 349 27.05 -7.29 1.89
CA ALA A 349 28.28 -7.04 2.62
C ALA A 349 29.02 -8.36 2.92
N SER A 350 28.31 -9.40 3.36
CA SER A 350 28.85 -10.73 3.61
C SER A 350 29.48 -11.32 2.35
N GLN A 351 28.76 -11.28 1.22
CA GLN A 351 29.25 -11.80 -0.07
C GLN A 351 30.49 -11.04 -0.55
N ALA A 352 30.53 -9.73 -0.34
CA ALA A 352 31.70 -8.93 -0.67
C ALA A 352 32.94 -9.30 0.16
N LEU A 353 32.74 -9.86 1.36
CA LEU A 353 33.82 -10.25 2.27
C LEU A 353 34.21 -11.72 2.15
N GLU A 354 33.50 -12.56 1.39
CA GLU A 354 33.74 -14.03 1.33
C GLU A 354 35.20 -14.41 1.06
N THR A 355 35.92 -13.62 0.26
CA THR A 355 37.34 -13.87 -0.06
C THR A 355 38.33 -13.17 0.88
N SER A 356 37.85 -12.32 1.80
CA SER A 356 38.68 -11.63 2.78
C SER A 356 38.79 -12.44 4.06
N ARG A 357 39.95 -12.36 4.74
CA ARG A 357 40.13 -12.91 6.08
C ARG A 357 39.19 -12.27 7.11
N ALA A 358 38.68 -11.07 6.83
CA ALA A 358 37.67 -10.40 7.63
C ALA A 358 36.30 -11.11 7.65
N PHE A 359 36.07 -12.09 6.77
CA PHE A 359 34.86 -12.89 6.77
C PHE A 359 34.67 -13.68 8.07
N THR A 360 35.76 -14.22 8.61
CA THR A 360 35.78 -15.01 9.84
C THR A 360 36.29 -14.20 11.04
N ASP A 361 37.30 -13.34 10.84
CA ASP A 361 37.91 -12.55 11.91
C ASP A 361 37.54 -11.05 11.81
N PRO A 362 36.64 -10.53 12.67
CA PRO A 362 36.23 -9.12 12.65
C PRO A 362 37.39 -8.14 12.85
N ARG A 363 38.49 -8.55 13.48
CA ARG A 363 39.66 -7.69 13.77
C ARG A 363 40.40 -7.26 12.52
N LEU A 364 40.20 -7.97 11.41
CA LEU A 364 40.82 -7.70 10.12
C LEU A 364 39.93 -6.85 9.20
N ALA A 365 38.72 -6.48 9.64
CA ALA A 365 37.82 -5.65 8.86
C ALA A 365 38.27 -4.19 8.94
N GLY A 366 38.85 -3.66 7.86
CA GLY A 366 39.37 -2.29 7.81
C GLY A 366 38.79 -1.44 6.68
N ARG A 367 39.54 -0.39 6.29
CA ARG A 367 39.15 0.52 5.21
C ARG A 367 39.07 -0.19 3.85
N ALA A 368 39.94 -1.17 3.62
CA ALA A 368 39.97 -1.95 2.37
C ALA A 368 38.69 -2.76 2.19
N GLU A 369 38.24 -3.46 3.24
CA GLU A 369 37.01 -4.25 3.26
C GLU A 369 35.78 -3.38 2.99
N ILE A 370 35.69 -2.19 3.58
CA ILE A 370 34.60 -1.23 3.28
C ILE A 370 34.60 -0.84 1.80
N ALA A 371 35.77 -0.60 1.20
CA ALA A 371 35.86 -0.26 -0.22
C ALA A 371 35.38 -1.42 -1.11
N VAL A 372 35.72 -2.66 -0.75
CA VAL A 372 35.25 -3.87 -1.44
C VAL A 372 33.72 -4.01 -1.33
N VAL A 373 33.16 -3.81 -0.13
CA VAL A 373 31.70 -3.85 0.10
C VAL A 373 30.97 -2.79 -0.74
N ILE A 374 31.48 -1.55 -0.79
CA ILE A 374 30.90 -0.48 -1.60
C ILE A 374 30.94 -0.82 -3.09
N ALA A 375 32.09 -1.31 -3.57
CA ALA A 375 32.26 -1.67 -4.97
C ALA A 375 31.35 -2.85 -5.36
N TYR A 376 31.22 -3.85 -4.48
CA TYR A 376 30.33 -4.99 -4.67
C TYR A 376 28.87 -4.56 -4.78
N CYS A 377 28.37 -3.76 -3.84
CA CYS A 377 27.00 -3.27 -3.86
C CYS A 377 26.67 -2.50 -5.14
N ARG A 378 27.60 -1.66 -5.62
CA ARG A 378 27.41 -0.84 -6.83
C ARG A 378 27.40 -1.65 -8.14
N ARG A 379 27.94 -2.87 -8.16
CA ARG A 379 27.98 -3.76 -9.33
C ARG A 379 26.79 -4.71 -9.42
N GLN A 380 25.88 -4.68 -8.44
CA GLN A 380 24.74 -5.59 -8.41
C GLN A 380 23.78 -5.35 -9.58
N THR A 381 23.24 -6.44 -10.09
CA THR A 381 22.32 -6.48 -11.23
C THR A 381 21.00 -7.14 -10.84
N THR A 382 19.95 -6.85 -11.61
CA THR A 382 18.67 -7.56 -11.58
C THR A 382 18.83 -9.00 -12.07
N SER A 383 17.80 -9.84 -11.88
CA SER A 383 17.75 -11.22 -12.40
C SER A 383 18.05 -11.32 -13.90
N ASP A 384 17.71 -10.27 -14.64
CA ASP A 384 17.79 -10.22 -16.09
C ASP A 384 19.15 -9.65 -16.55
N GLY A 385 20.13 -9.56 -15.65
CA GLY A 385 21.49 -9.06 -15.91
C GLY A 385 21.60 -7.54 -16.01
N THR A 386 20.49 -6.79 -16.00
CA THR A 386 20.54 -5.32 -16.09
C THR A 386 20.99 -4.69 -14.78
N PRO A 387 21.88 -3.67 -14.78
CA PRO A 387 22.29 -2.97 -13.57
C PRO A 387 21.10 -2.37 -12.82
N PHE A 388 21.11 -2.43 -11.48
CA PHE A 388 20.10 -1.74 -10.70
C PHE A 388 20.18 -0.21 -10.94
N LYS A 389 19.04 0.48 -10.90
CA LYS A 389 19.01 1.95 -10.86
C LYS A 389 19.88 2.44 -9.70
N SER A 390 20.65 3.51 -9.92
CA SER A 390 21.65 4.03 -8.95
C SER A 390 21.14 4.21 -7.53
N ASP A 391 19.87 4.56 -7.37
CA ASP A 391 19.21 4.75 -6.07
C ASP A 391 19.08 3.46 -5.25
N TYR A 392 18.93 2.29 -5.90
CA TYR A 392 18.72 1.02 -5.18
C TYR A 392 19.99 0.53 -4.45
N PRO A 393 21.17 0.39 -5.08
CA PRO A 393 22.41 0.11 -4.37
C PRO A 393 22.77 1.16 -3.31
N GLN A 394 22.50 2.43 -3.59
CA GLN A 394 22.73 3.52 -2.65
C GLN A 394 21.88 3.36 -1.39
N ARG A 395 20.61 2.97 -1.53
CA ARG A 395 19.73 2.68 -0.40
C ARG A 395 20.22 1.49 0.43
N ARG A 396 20.77 0.44 -0.20
CA ARG A 396 21.39 -0.69 0.53
C ARG A 396 22.59 -0.23 1.37
N LEU A 397 23.44 0.63 0.81
CA LEU A 397 24.59 1.18 1.53
C LEU A 397 24.17 2.08 2.69
N TRP A 398 23.08 2.83 2.56
CA TRP A 398 22.49 3.60 3.68
C TRP A 398 21.97 2.70 4.81
N GLU A 399 21.31 1.59 4.48
CA GLU A 399 20.84 0.61 5.47
C GLU A 399 22.01 -0.03 6.19
N LEU A 400 23.05 -0.45 5.46
CA LEU A 400 24.27 -0.99 6.05
C LEU A 400 24.96 0.03 6.98
N LYS A 401 25.08 1.29 6.56
CA LYS A 401 25.59 2.38 7.41
C LYS A 401 24.78 2.50 8.70
N THR A 402 23.46 2.40 8.62
CA THR A 402 22.57 2.54 9.78
C THR A 402 22.83 1.44 10.82
N ILE A 403 22.95 0.19 10.37
CA ILE A 403 23.23 -0.96 11.25
C ILE A 403 24.61 -0.80 11.90
N LEU A 404 25.66 -0.56 11.09
CA LEU A 404 27.03 -0.45 11.60
C LEU A 404 27.21 0.74 12.55
N ALA A 405 26.60 1.88 12.25
CA ALA A 405 26.66 3.05 13.12
C ALA A 405 26.00 2.79 14.49
N PHE A 406 24.84 2.14 14.51
CA PHE A 406 24.16 1.75 15.75
C PHE A 406 25.01 0.77 16.56
N CYS A 407 25.43 -0.35 15.95
CA CYS A 407 26.18 -1.39 16.65
C CYS A 407 27.50 -0.85 17.21
N ARG A 408 28.15 0.08 16.50
CA ARG A 408 29.34 0.76 17.02
C ARG A 408 29.02 1.67 18.20
N SER A 409 27.97 2.47 18.13
CA SER A 409 27.58 3.34 19.25
C SER A 409 27.12 2.58 20.50
N ALA A 410 26.63 1.34 20.31
CA ALA A 410 26.12 0.49 21.38
C ALA A 410 27.18 -0.48 21.95
N GLY A 411 28.44 -0.43 21.50
CA GLY A 411 29.53 -1.29 22.00
C GLY A 411 29.54 -2.73 21.44
N HIS A 412 28.71 -3.02 20.43
CA HIS A 412 28.66 -4.37 19.82
C HIS A 412 29.78 -4.62 18.79
N MET A 413 30.69 -3.66 18.60
CA MET A 413 31.75 -3.69 17.58
C MET A 413 33.14 -3.39 18.19
N ASP A 414 33.34 -3.64 19.47
CA ASP A 414 34.60 -3.33 20.18
C ASP A 414 35.80 -4.12 19.63
N ASP A 415 35.55 -5.28 19.02
CA ASP A 415 36.54 -6.13 18.35
C ASP A 415 36.76 -5.77 16.86
N VAL A 416 36.01 -4.81 16.30
CA VAL A 416 36.10 -4.37 14.91
C VAL A 416 36.86 -3.05 14.83
N PRO A 417 37.91 -2.94 13.99
CA PRO A 417 38.67 -1.69 13.83
C PRO A 417 37.79 -0.47 13.51
N GLY A 418 38.11 0.66 14.15
CA GLY A 418 37.40 1.93 13.92
C GLY A 418 37.41 2.39 12.45
N THR A 419 38.38 1.93 11.66
CA THR A 419 38.51 2.21 10.23
C THR A 419 37.45 1.49 9.36
N PHE A 420 36.78 0.45 9.87
CA PHE A 420 35.62 -0.17 9.22
C PHE A 420 34.36 0.69 9.38
N VAL A 421 34.27 1.77 8.60
CA VAL A 421 33.17 2.74 8.71
C VAL A 421 32.63 3.20 7.35
N LEU A 422 31.30 3.24 7.24
CA LEU A 422 30.59 3.84 6.11
C LEU A 422 30.24 5.30 6.41
N THR A 423 30.90 6.24 5.74
CA THR A 423 30.66 7.68 5.88
C THR A 423 29.67 8.19 4.84
N THR A 424 29.13 9.40 5.04
CA THR A 424 28.23 10.05 4.07
C THR A 424 28.93 10.38 2.75
N SER A 425 30.24 10.60 2.74
CA SER A 425 31.01 10.81 1.51
C SER A 425 31.03 9.57 0.61
N HIS A 426 31.11 8.37 1.19
CA HIS A 426 30.99 7.10 0.44
C HIS A 426 29.62 6.92 -0.23
N LEU A 427 28.59 7.60 0.29
CA LEU A 427 27.20 7.48 -0.18
C LEU A 427 26.83 8.52 -1.24
N LYS A 428 27.69 9.50 -1.54
CA LYS A 428 27.46 10.46 -2.64
C LYS A 428 27.59 9.72 -3.98
N SER A 429 26.54 9.79 -4.81
CA SER A 429 26.48 9.11 -6.10
C SER A 429 27.53 9.68 -7.07
N ARG A 430 28.11 8.82 -7.94
CA ARG A 430 28.69 9.30 -9.22
C ARG A 430 27.54 9.95 -10.02
N PRO A 431 27.77 11.09 -10.71
CA PRO A 431 26.75 11.68 -11.58
C PRO A 431 26.27 10.61 -12.57
N THR A 432 24.98 10.28 -12.53
CA THR A 432 24.38 9.44 -13.57
C THR A 432 24.16 10.30 -14.81
N TYR A 433 24.25 9.66 -15.97
CA TYR A 433 24.00 10.18 -17.32
C TYR A 433 23.16 11.46 -17.28
N ARG A 434 23.74 12.61 -17.67
CA ARG A 434 22.95 13.82 -17.93
C ARG A 434 21.93 13.41 -19.01
N ARG A 435 20.64 13.27 -18.64
CA ARG A 435 19.57 13.28 -19.64
C ARG A 435 19.82 14.50 -20.53
N ARG A 436 19.82 14.33 -21.85
CA ARG A 436 19.88 15.48 -22.75
C ARG A 436 18.63 16.32 -22.52
N ASP A 437 18.74 17.63 -22.74
CA ASP A 437 17.59 18.55 -22.66
C ASP A 437 16.42 18.08 -23.57
N ASP A 438 16.72 17.23 -24.57
CA ASP A 438 15.79 16.68 -25.58
C ASP A 438 15.12 15.33 -25.23
N ASP A 439 15.52 14.59 -24.18
CA ASP A 439 14.89 13.27 -23.85
C ASP A 439 13.40 13.45 -23.51
N PRO A 440 12.42 12.61 -23.86
CA PRO A 440 11.03 12.83 -23.43
C PRO A 440 10.87 13.01 -21.90
N GLY A 441 10.09 14.01 -21.49
CA GLY A 441 9.83 14.33 -20.07
C GLY A 441 9.06 13.22 -19.34
N LYS A 442 8.89 13.34 -18.02
CA LYS A 442 8.09 12.39 -17.21
C LYS A 442 6.58 12.70 -17.20
N ALA A 443 6.18 13.82 -17.79
CA ALA A 443 4.79 14.21 -17.96
C ALA A 443 4.16 13.43 -19.12
N LEU A 444 2.88 13.12 -19.01
CA LEU A 444 2.12 12.53 -20.10
C LEU A 444 1.77 13.62 -21.13
N PRO A 445 1.85 13.33 -22.44
CA PRO A 445 1.27 14.19 -23.47
C PRO A 445 -0.24 14.39 -23.26
N ASP A 446 -0.77 15.55 -23.62
CA ASP A 446 -2.21 15.84 -23.44
C ASP A 446 -3.10 14.86 -24.21
N GLU A 447 -2.71 14.45 -25.43
CA GLU A 447 -3.42 13.43 -26.21
C GLU A 447 -3.57 12.09 -25.44
N VAL A 448 -2.54 11.69 -24.69
CA VAL A 448 -2.59 10.48 -23.84
C VAL A 448 -3.60 10.68 -22.71
N VAL A 449 -3.63 11.86 -22.09
CA VAL A 449 -4.59 12.16 -21.01
C VAL A 449 -6.03 12.19 -21.55
N ASP A 450 -6.25 12.77 -22.73
CA ASP A 450 -7.57 12.85 -23.36
C ASP A 450 -8.12 11.46 -23.70
N ILE A 451 -7.27 10.54 -24.20
CA ILE A 451 -7.66 9.15 -24.43
C ILE A 451 -8.03 8.44 -23.12
N LEU A 452 -7.28 8.68 -22.05
CA LEU A 452 -7.57 8.13 -20.73
C LEU A 452 -8.92 8.65 -20.20
N ASP A 453 -9.18 9.94 -20.34
CA ASP A 453 -10.42 10.59 -19.89
C ASP A 453 -11.65 10.07 -20.65
N ARG A 454 -11.54 9.86 -21.97
CA ARG A 454 -12.62 9.26 -22.78
C ARG A 454 -12.93 7.79 -22.40
N ASN A 455 -12.00 7.10 -21.74
CA ASN A 455 -12.10 5.67 -21.42
C ASN A 455 -12.32 5.37 -19.92
N LEU A 456 -12.81 6.34 -19.13
CA LEU A 456 -13.07 6.16 -17.69
C LEU A 456 -14.03 5.02 -17.35
N ASN A 457 -15.02 4.76 -18.20
CA ASN A 457 -15.97 3.66 -18.05
C ASN A 457 -15.29 2.27 -17.95
N ARG A 458 -14.12 2.09 -18.59
CA ARG A 458 -13.34 0.83 -18.56
C ARG A 458 -12.70 0.54 -17.19
N LEU A 459 -12.69 1.49 -16.25
CA LEU A 459 -12.26 1.23 -14.87
C LEU A 459 -13.24 0.35 -14.08
N ARG A 460 -14.47 0.21 -14.58
CA ARG A 460 -15.50 -0.70 -14.03
C ARG A 460 -15.06 -2.17 -14.17
N PRO A 461 -14.96 -2.92 -13.05
CA PRO A 461 -14.62 -4.34 -13.13
C PRO A 461 -15.79 -5.20 -13.63
N THR A 462 -15.48 -6.38 -14.15
CA THR A 462 -16.43 -7.43 -14.52
C THR A 462 -16.40 -8.60 -13.53
N MET A 463 -16.56 -8.30 -12.24
CA MET A 463 -16.54 -9.32 -11.18
C MET A 463 -17.88 -10.06 -11.06
N THR A 464 -17.83 -11.37 -10.86
CA THR A 464 -19.00 -12.18 -10.47
C THR A 464 -19.40 -11.90 -9.02
N ALA A 465 -20.68 -12.16 -8.69
CA ALA A 465 -21.25 -11.77 -7.40
C ALA A 465 -20.45 -12.28 -6.18
N GLN A 466 -19.90 -13.50 -6.24
CA GLN A 466 -19.11 -14.09 -5.14
C GLN A 466 -17.81 -13.32 -4.80
N TYR A 467 -17.28 -12.53 -5.74
CA TYR A 467 -16.06 -11.75 -5.55
C TYR A 467 -16.32 -10.28 -5.17
N ARG A 468 -17.57 -9.93 -4.87
CA ARG A 468 -17.97 -8.59 -4.44
C ARG A 468 -18.24 -8.55 -2.94
N ILE A 469 -18.09 -7.36 -2.37
CA ILE A 469 -18.65 -7.08 -1.04
C ILE A 469 -20.18 -7.11 -1.16
N GLN A 470 -20.84 -7.65 -0.15
CA GLN A 470 -22.31 -7.70 -0.12
C GLN A 470 -22.87 -6.27 -0.22
N GLY A 471 -23.87 -6.08 -1.06
CA GLY A 471 -24.45 -4.76 -1.35
C GLY A 471 -23.68 -3.91 -2.37
N TRP A 472 -22.47 -4.31 -2.78
CA TRP A 472 -21.69 -3.58 -3.80
C TRP A 472 -21.93 -4.13 -5.20
N SER A 473 -22.23 -3.24 -6.13
CA SER A 473 -22.32 -3.48 -7.57
C SER A 473 -20.96 -3.25 -8.26
N ASN A 474 -20.81 -3.69 -9.51
CA ASN A 474 -19.58 -3.39 -10.28
C ASN A 474 -19.47 -1.90 -10.59
N ASP A 475 -20.60 -1.19 -10.69
CA ASP A 475 -20.65 0.25 -10.91
C ASP A 475 -20.09 1.02 -9.72
N ASP A 476 -20.30 0.53 -8.49
CA ASP A 476 -19.73 1.12 -7.27
C ASP A 476 -18.19 1.07 -7.26
N TYR A 477 -17.62 -0.08 -7.64
CA TYR A 477 -16.16 -0.19 -7.81
C TYR A 477 -15.65 0.69 -8.94
N GLY A 478 -16.41 0.81 -10.03
CA GLY A 478 -16.08 1.68 -11.17
C GLY A 478 -16.00 3.14 -10.75
N LEU A 479 -17.06 3.65 -10.11
CA LEU A 479 -17.15 5.04 -9.63
C LEU A 479 -16.01 5.37 -8.67
N MET A 480 -15.71 4.49 -7.71
CA MET A 480 -14.57 4.66 -6.79
C MET A 480 -13.24 4.81 -7.55
N ARG A 481 -12.95 3.93 -8.52
CA ARG A 481 -11.70 3.93 -9.29
C ARG A 481 -11.58 5.16 -10.19
N GLN A 482 -12.68 5.58 -10.81
CA GLN A 482 -12.76 6.79 -11.63
C GLN A 482 -12.49 8.04 -10.78
N THR A 483 -13.05 8.09 -9.58
CA THR A 483 -12.84 9.20 -8.63
C THR A 483 -11.35 9.30 -8.24
N ILE A 484 -10.70 8.18 -7.92
CA ILE A 484 -9.26 8.16 -7.59
C ILE A 484 -8.41 8.71 -8.76
N TYR A 485 -8.68 8.26 -9.98
CA TYR A 485 -7.94 8.72 -11.17
C TYR A 485 -8.11 10.23 -11.40
N GLN A 486 -9.36 10.73 -11.38
CA GLN A 486 -9.65 12.15 -11.62
C GLN A 486 -8.99 13.04 -10.56
N LEU A 487 -9.04 12.64 -9.28
CA LEU A 487 -8.35 13.36 -8.21
C LEU A 487 -6.83 13.39 -8.41
N LEU A 488 -6.22 12.30 -8.85
CA LEU A 488 -4.78 12.24 -9.13
C LEU A 488 -4.39 13.17 -10.29
N ARG A 489 -5.21 13.22 -11.34
CA ARG A 489 -5.04 14.08 -12.52
C ARG A 489 -5.19 15.55 -12.15
N ASP A 490 -6.23 15.91 -11.39
CA ASP A 490 -6.63 17.30 -11.15
C ASP A 490 -5.82 18.00 -10.05
N THR A 491 -5.23 17.25 -9.11
CA THR A 491 -4.59 17.83 -7.91
C THR A 491 -3.06 17.66 -7.86
N GLY A 492 -2.52 16.79 -8.71
CA GLY A 492 -1.13 16.35 -8.66
C GLY A 492 -0.70 15.73 -7.32
N ARG A 493 -1.63 15.35 -6.42
CA ARG A 493 -1.30 14.68 -5.14
C ARG A 493 -0.67 13.31 -5.38
N ARG A 494 0.09 12.82 -4.39
CA ARG A 494 0.65 11.47 -4.46
C ARG A 494 -0.47 10.43 -4.39
N PRO A 495 -0.33 9.26 -5.04
CA PRO A 495 -1.35 8.21 -4.97
C PRO A 495 -1.71 7.79 -3.55
N GLY A 496 -0.72 7.74 -2.64
CA GLY A 496 -0.96 7.44 -1.22
C GLY A 496 -1.72 8.53 -0.48
N GLU A 497 -1.61 9.80 -0.89
CA GLU A 497 -2.32 10.92 -0.28
C GLU A 497 -3.80 10.91 -0.71
N ILE A 498 -4.08 10.68 -2.01
CA ILE A 498 -5.45 10.58 -2.54
C ILE A 498 -6.18 9.36 -1.96
N THR A 499 -5.55 8.19 -2.00
CA THR A 499 -6.20 6.96 -1.53
C THR A 499 -6.43 6.92 -0.02
N ALA A 500 -5.81 7.83 0.75
CA ALA A 500 -5.98 8.00 2.18
C ALA A 500 -6.84 9.23 2.56
N LEU A 501 -7.53 9.86 1.60
CA LEU A 501 -8.50 10.92 1.90
C LEU A 501 -9.59 10.40 2.83
N ARG A 502 -10.04 11.24 3.75
CA ARG A 502 -11.17 10.98 4.63
C ARG A 502 -12.47 11.54 4.03
N ARG A 503 -13.61 11.11 4.54
CA ARG A 503 -14.92 11.60 4.06
C ARG A 503 -15.16 13.08 4.36
N ASP A 504 -14.52 13.61 5.40
CA ASP A 504 -14.46 15.03 5.77
C ASP A 504 -13.39 15.82 4.98
N CYS A 505 -12.97 15.35 3.80
CA CYS A 505 -11.87 15.97 3.05
C CYS A 505 -12.24 17.26 2.29
N LEU A 506 -13.50 17.70 2.31
CA LEU A 506 -13.93 18.92 1.63
C LEU A 506 -14.21 20.01 2.66
N ASP A 507 -13.68 21.20 2.40
CA ASP A 507 -13.91 22.39 3.21
C ASP A 507 -13.99 23.63 2.32
N THR A 508 -14.38 24.76 2.91
CA THR A 508 -14.43 26.06 2.25
C THR A 508 -13.42 26.99 2.87
N ASP A 509 -12.64 27.68 2.04
CA ASP A 509 -11.74 28.73 2.51
C ASP A 509 -12.52 29.97 2.97
N PRO A 510 -11.97 30.87 3.83
CA PRO A 510 -12.64 32.12 4.18
C PRO A 510 -13.01 32.99 2.97
N GLY A 511 -12.30 32.85 1.85
CA GLY A 511 -12.63 33.50 0.57
C GLY A 511 -13.73 32.80 -0.25
N GLY A 512 -14.40 31.77 0.28
CA GLY A 512 -15.49 31.04 -0.39
C GLY A 512 -15.07 29.98 -1.41
N GLY A 513 -13.76 29.82 -1.67
CA GLY A 513 -13.24 28.83 -2.61
C GLY A 513 -13.19 27.41 -2.02
N PRO A 514 -13.47 26.35 -2.79
CA PRO A 514 -13.45 24.98 -2.28
C PRO A 514 -12.02 24.47 -2.06
N VAL A 515 -11.84 23.74 -0.96
CA VAL A 515 -10.55 23.22 -0.49
C VAL A 515 -10.64 21.72 -0.26
N LEU A 516 -9.62 21.00 -0.73
CA LEU A 516 -9.34 19.61 -0.38
C LEU A 516 -8.38 19.54 0.81
N ILE A 517 -8.81 18.89 1.88
CA ILE A 517 -7.99 18.57 3.05
C ILE A 517 -7.33 17.20 2.83
N TYR A 518 -6.00 17.14 2.93
CA TYR A 518 -5.24 15.90 2.75
C TYR A 518 -4.07 15.80 3.73
N THR A 519 -3.62 14.56 3.97
CA THR A 519 -2.44 14.29 4.80
C THR A 519 -1.23 13.96 3.92
N ASN A 520 -0.13 14.68 4.10
CA ASN A 520 1.16 14.34 3.52
C ASN A 520 1.90 13.36 4.44
N SER A 521 1.59 12.07 4.30
CA SER A 521 2.20 11.01 5.11
C SER A 521 3.71 10.87 4.86
N LYS A 522 4.21 11.26 3.67
CA LYS A 522 5.65 11.19 3.34
C LYS A 522 6.48 12.15 4.19
N ALA A 523 5.95 13.34 4.46
CA ALA A 523 6.61 14.38 5.25
C ALA A 523 6.05 14.49 6.68
N GLY A 524 5.11 13.62 7.07
CA GLY A 524 4.47 13.65 8.39
C GLY A 524 3.66 14.92 8.65
N ARG A 525 3.05 15.52 7.61
CA ARG A 525 2.27 16.76 7.73
C ARG A 525 0.79 16.49 7.54
N LEU A 526 0.00 16.72 8.59
CA LEU A 526 -1.44 16.52 8.60
C LEU A 526 -2.17 17.77 8.06
N ASP A 527 -3.44 17.61 7.72
CA ASP A 527 -4.43 18.67 7.46
C ASP A 527 -3.96 19.76 6.49
N ARG A 528 -3.32 19.35 5.40
CA ARG A 528 -2.90 20.24 4.34
C ARG A 528 -4.10 20.64 3.50
N ARG A 529 -4.19 21.93 3.19
CA ARG A 529 -5.28 22.55 2.42
C ARG A 529 -4.81 22.78 0.98
N LEU A 530 -5.58 22.33 0.00
CA LEU A 530 -5.34 22.54 -1.43
C LEU A 530 -6.61 23.08 -2.08
N HIS A 531 -6.54 24.25 -2.71
CA HIS A 531 -7.66 24.76 -3.50
C HIS A 531 -7.90 23.88 -4.72
N ILE A 532 -9.17 23.55 -4.99
CA ILE A 532 -9.59 22.70 -6.10
C ILE A 532 -10.67 23.39 -6.93
N THR A 533 -11.00 22.86 -8.09
CA THR A 533 -12.07 23.40 -8.95
C THR A 533 -13.44 22.85 -8.52
N ALA A 534 -14.51 23.54 -8.92
CA ALA A 534 -15.88 23.04 -8.72
C ALA A 534 -16.12 21.68 -9.41
N SER A 535 -15.49 21.42 -10.56
CA SER A 535 -15.57 20.11 -11.23
C SER A 535 -14.96 18.99 -10.38
N THR A 536 -13.81 19.23 -9.74
CA THR A 536 -13.20 18.26 -8.82
C THR A 536 -14.05 18.05 -7.56
N VAL A 537 -14.70 19.10 -7.04
CA VAL A 537 -15.67 18.98 -5.94
C VAL A 537 -16.83 18.06 -6.33
N ASN A 538 -17.39 18.23 -7.53
CA ASN A 538 -18.49 17.39 -8.03
C ASN A 538 -18.09 15.91 -8.12
N VAL A 539 -16.85 15.62 -8.52
CA VAL A 539 -16.31 14.25 -8.56
C VAL A 539 -16.27 13.64 -7.16
N VAL A 540 -15.77 14.39 -6.16
CA VAL A 540 -15.68 13.91 -4.76
C VAL A 540 -17.07 13.72 -4.17
N THR A 541 -17.95 14.71 -4.31
CA THR A 541 -19.31 14.69 -3.74
C THR A 541 -20.17 13.57 -4.33
N THR A 542 -20.04 13.29 -5.64
CA THR A 542 -20.73 12.15 -6.29
C THR A 542 -20.34 10.82 -5.64
N TRP A 543 -19.05 10.59 -5.42
CA TRP A 543 -18.59 9.39 -4.74
C TRP A 543 -18.96 9.39 -3.26
N LEU A 544 -18.84 10.54 -2.57
CA LEU A 544 -19.18 10.69 -1.16
C LEU A 544 -20.65 10.33 -0.87
N ALA A 545 -21.57 10.78 -1.73
CA ALA A 545 -22.99 10.42 -1.62
C ALA A 545 -23.18 8.90 -1.75
N ARG A 546 -22.50 8.27 -2.71
CA ARG A 546 -22.62 6.82 -2.92
C ARG A 546 -22.01 6.00 -1.79
N ILE A 547 -20.81 6.36 -1.31
CA ILE A 547 -20.13 5.60 -0.25
C ILE A 547 -20.83 5.76 1.11
N SER A 548 -21.52 6.87 1.33
CA SER A 548 -22.35 7.08 2.53
C SER A 548 -23.56 6.14 2.54
N ILE A 549 -24.17 5.86 1.38
CA ILE A 549 -25.22 4.82 1.27
C ILE A 549 -24.64 3.42 1.49
N LEU A 550 -23.48 3.13 0.89
CA LEU A 550 -22.85 1.80 0.97
C LEU A 550 -22.27 1.49 2.36
N ARG A 551 -21.98 2.52 3.16
CA ARG A 551 -21.40 2.44 4.51
C ARG A 551 -21.89 3.63 5.36
N PRO A 552 -23.12 3.59 5.91
CA PRO A 552 -23.73 4.71 6.63
C PRO A 552 -23.08 5.02 7.98
N ASP A 553 -22.67 4.02 8.76
CA ASP A 553 -22.19 4.23 10.14
C ASP A 553 -20.72 4.73 10.24
N ARG A 554 -20.21 5.45 9.24
CA ARG A 554 -18.75 5.67 9.06
C ARG A 554 -18.36 7.06 8.55
N ASP A 555 -18.93 8.10 9.11
CA ASP A 555 -18.80 9.47 8.57
C ASP A 555 -17.38 10.07 8.65
N THR A 556 -16.52 9.60 9.56
CA THR A 556 -15.11 10.02 9.65
C THR A 556 -14.13 9.04 9.01
N ALA A 557 -14.63 7.98 8.37
CA ALA A 557 -13.79 6.97 7.74
C ALA A 557 -13.11 7.48 6.46
N TYR A 558 -12.22 6.66 5.90
CA TYR A 558 -11.61 6.95 4.62
C TYR A 558 -12.65 7.03 3.50
N LEU A 559 -12.49 8.04 2.63
CA LEU A 559 -13.27 8.23 1.40
C LEU A 559 -13.13 7.01 0.48
N PHE A 560 -11.93 6.41 0.44
CA PHE A 560 -11.65 5.18 -0.31
C PHE A 560 -11.32 4.05 0.67
N PRO A 561 -12.29 3.24 1.09
CA PRO A 561 -12.02 2.15 2.01
C PRO A 561 -11.28 0.98 1.36
N GLN A 562 -10.53 0.22 2.16
CA GLN A 562 -9.97 -1.05 1.75
C GLN A 562 -11.10 -2.08 1.57
N LEU A 563 -11.19 -2.65 0.37
CA LEU A 563 -12.21 -3.61 -0.01
C LEU A 563 -11.62 -5.03 -0.01
N ASP A 564 -11.35 -5.58 1.19
CA ASP A 564 -10.95 -6.98 1.34
C ASP A 564 -12.19 -7.85 1.60
N LEU A 565 -12.37 -8.91 0.82
CA LEU A 565 -13.47 -9.85 1.02
C LEU A 565 -13.42 -10.54 2.39
N CYS A 566 -12.22 -10.71 2.95
CA CYS A 566 -12.02 -11.28 4.28
C CYS A 566 -12.17 -10.25 5.40
N GLU A 567 -12.14 -8.95 5.11
CA GLU A 567 -12.25 -7.90 6.12
C GLU A 567 -13.16 -6.78 5.56
N PRO A 568 -14.44 -7.09 5.27
CA PRO A 568 -15.34 -6.15 4.59
C PRO A 568 -15.63 -4.90 5.40
N GLN A 569 -15.36 -4.93 6.71
CA GLN A 569 -15.51 -3.84 7.67
C GLN A 569 -14.17 -3.16 8.03
N SER A 570 -13.10 -3.38 7.24
CA SER A 570 -11.80 -2.75 7.50
C SER A 570 -11.91 -1.23 7.52
N ASP A 571 -11.28 -0.63 8.53
CA ASP A 571 -11.07 0.82 8.66
C ASP A 571 -9.82 1.30 7.91
N ASN A 572 -9.12 0.41 7.20
CA ASN A 572 -7.99 0.80 6.38
C ASN A 572 -8.46 1.47 5.09
N HIS A 573 -7.60 2.32 4.54
CA HIS A 573 -7.83 2.98 3.26
C HIS A 573 -7.35 2.13 2.07
N PHE A 574 -7.84 2.46 0.87
CA PHE A 574 -7.47 1.78 -0.37
C PHE A 574 -5.96 1.91 -0.62
N LYS A 575 -5.32 0.84 -1.09
CA LYS A 575 -3.85 0.85 -1.25
C LYS A 575 -3.47 1.47 -2.60
N ALA A 576 -2.63 2.50 -2.56
CA ALA A 576 -2.04 3.12 -3.77
C ALA A 576 -1.37 2.11 -4.72
N ALA A 577 -0.66 1.10 -4.19
CA ALA A 577 -0.04 0.05 -5.00
C ALA A 577 -1.09 -0.82 -5.72
N ALA A 578 -2.22 -1.11 -5.08
CA ALA A 578 -3.32 -1.83 -5.72
C ALA A 578 -3.94 -1.01 -6.85
N PHE A 579 -4.10 0.31 -6.65
CA PHE A 579 -4.52 1.20 -7.73
C PHE A 579 -3.50 1.24 -8.88
N GLY A 580 -2.20 1.19 -8.58
CA GLY A 580 -1.15 1.10 -9.61
C GLY A 580 -1.28 -0.13 -10.52
N VAL A 581 -1.66 -1.28 -9.97
CA VAL A 581 -1.94 -2.50 -10.76
C VAL A 581 -3.21 -2.32 -11.60
N ILE A 582 -4.28 -1.78 -11.02
CA ILE A 582 -5.54 -1.49 -11.71
C ILE A 582 -5.31 -0.51 -12.87
N PHE A 583 -4.56 0.56 -12.62
CA PHE A 583 -4.23 1.58 -13.61
C PHE A 583 -3.48 0.98 -14.80
N ARG A 584 -2.50 0.09 -14.56
CA ARG A 584 -1.80 -0.58 -15.65
C ARG A 584 -2.72 -1.47 -16.48
N ALA A 585 -3.54 -2.30 -15.83
CA ALA A 585 -4.49 -3.15 -16.52
C ALA A 585 -5.52 -2.34 -17.32
N TRP A 586 -5.94 -1.18 -16.80
CA TRP A 586 -6.81 -0.25 -17.51
C TRP A 586 -6.13 0.36 -18.74
N VAL A 587 -4.90 0.86 -18.61
CA VAL A 587 -4.09 1.36 -19.75
C VAL A 587 -3.94 0.30 -20.84
N ASP A 588 -3.64 -0.95 -20.45
CA ASP A 588 -3.49 -2.06 -21.40
C ASP A 588 -4.81 -2.44 -22.10
N SER A 589 -5.95 -2.10 -21.51
CA SER A 589 -7.28 -2.35 -22.09
C SER A 589 -7.75 -1.30 -23.11
N ILE A 590 -6.98 -0.21 -23.30
CA ILE A 590 -7.32 0.90 -24.19
C ILE A 590 -6.48 0.79 -25.47
N HIS A 591 -7.07 0.24 -26.53
CA HIS A 591 -6.38 0.03 -27.81
C HIS A 591 -5.93 1.34 -28.49
N GLU A 592 -6.67 2.45 -28.28
CA GLU A 592 -6.34 3.78 -28.79
C GLU A 592 -4.97 4.29 -28.32
N LEU A 593 -4.45 3.81 -27.18
CA LEU A 593 -3.13 4.21 -26.69
C LEU A 593 -1.99 3.52 -27.42
N ALA A 594 -2.21 2.34 -28.01
CA ALA A 594 -1.15 1.54 -28.62
C ALA A 594 -0.21 2.31 -29.57
N PRO A 595 -0.69 3.16 -30.51
CA PRO A 595 0.19 3.92 -31.41
C PRO A 595 1.04 4.98 -30.70
N LEU A 596 0.61 5.48 -29.53
CA LEU A 596 1.32 6.52 -28.78
C LEU A 596 2.39 5.95 -27.83
N LEU A 597 2.38 4.64 -27.60
CA LEU A 597 3.25 3.98 -26.63
C LEU A 597 4.45 3.32 -27.30
N ARG A 598 5.65 3.78 -26.96
CA ARG A 598 6.88 3.05 -27.29
C ARG A 598 6.95 1.77 -26.50
N THR A 599 7.14 0.69 -27.22
CA THR A 599 7.39 -0.66 -26.71
C THR A 599 8.59 -1.26 -27.45
N PRO A 600 9.16 -2.39 -27.01
CA PRO A 600 10.20 -3.08 -27.77
C PRO A 600 9.77 -3.48 -29.20
N SER A 601 8.46 -3.59 -29.45
CA SER A 601 7.88 -4.00 -30.74
C SER A 601 7.39 -2.81 -31.57
N SER A 602 7.31 -1.61 -30.99
CA SER A 602 6.87 -0.38 -31.65
C SER A 602 7.67 0.79 -31.08
N HIS A 603 8.68 1.24 -31.84
CA HIS A 603 9.61 2.27 -31.37
C HIS A 603 9.13 3.71 -31.64
N ASP A 604 8.05 3.88 -32.41
CA ASP A 604 7.60 5.17 -32.93
C ASP A 604 6.67 5.95 -32.00
N GLY A 605 6.23 5.35 -30.88
CA GLY A 605 5.38 6.04 -29.91
C GLY A 605 6.02 7.31 -29.34
N VAL A 606 5.20 8.16 -28.72
CA VAL A 606 5.62 9.46 -28.14
C VAL A 606 6.16 9.29 -26.71
N ILE A 607 5.67 8.28 -25.98
CA ILE A 607 6.07 8.00 -24.59
C ILE A 607 6.39 6.52 -24.39
N ASP A 608 7.38 6.19 -23.54
CA ASP A 608 7.64 4.79 -23.19
C ASP A 608 6.47 4.23 -22.36
N ARG A 609 5.98 3.04 -22.73
CA ARG A 609 4.93 2.32 -21.99
C ARG A 609 5.25 2.21 -20.50
N ARG A 610 6.52 2.10 -20.12
CA ARG A 610 7.01 1.99 -18.74
C ARG A 610 6.86 3.29 -17.94
N ASP A 611 6.77 4.43 -18.63
CA ASP A 611 6.61 5.75 -18.03
C ASP A 611 5.14 6.15 -17.86
N VAL A 612 4.20 5.42 -18.48
CA VAL A 612 2.76 5.55 -18.23
C VAL A 612 2.37 4.83 -16.94
N ILE A 613 2.56 5.54 -15.83
CA ILE A 613 2.28 5.07 -14.47
C ILE A 613 1.49 6.12 -13.68
N VAL A 614 0.81 5.73 -12.60
CA VAL A 614 0.03 6.66 -11.78
C VAL A 614 0.82 7.91 -11.34
N TYR A 615 2.12 7.77 -11.06
CA TYR A 615 2.97 8.89 -10.64
C TYR A 615 3.25 9.92 -11.76
N SER A 616 3.11 9.56 -13.04
CA SER A 616 3.29 10.51 -14.15
C SER A 616 2.18 11.57 -14.20
N LEU A 617 0.99 11.29 -13.65
CA LEU A 617 -0.09 12.29 -13.51
C LEU A 617 0.35 13.50 -12.69
N ARG A 618 1.15 13.28 -11.63
CA ARG A 618 1.75 14.37 -10.85
C ARG A 618 2.75 15.20 -11.66
N HIS A 619 3.54 14.56 -12.52
CA HIS A 619 4.42 15.28 -13.45
C HIS A 619 3.63 16.06 -14.50
N THR A 620 2.52 15.50 -14.97
CA THR A 620 1.62 16.11 -15.95
C THR A 620 0.95 17.36 -15.37
N TYR A 621 0.44 17.27 -14.14
CA TYR A 621 -0.10 18.42 -13.40
C TYR A 621 0.95 19.54 -13.26
N ALA A 622 2.18 19.19 -12.86
CA ALA A 622 3.25 20.16 -12.72
C ALA A 622 3.65 20.81 -14.04
N GLN A 623 3.69 20.03 -15.13
CA GLN A 623 4.00 20.53 -16.47
C GLN A 623 2.93 21.50 -16.95
N ARG A 624 1.63 21.17 -16.84
CA ARG A 624 0.52 22.06 -17.22
C ARG A 624 0.57 23.40 -16.46
N HIS A 625 0.81 23.37 -15.15
CA HIS A 625 0.96 24.60 -14.37
C HIS A 625 2.15 25.44 -14.83
N ALA A 626 3.29 24.79 -15.12
CA ALA A 626 4.46 25.48 -15.63
C ALA A 626 4.23 26.06 -17.04
N ASP A 627 3.53 25.34 -17.91
CA ASP A 627 3.21 25.76 -19.29
C ASP A 627 2.36 27.02 -19.29
N VAL A 628 1.36 27.10 -18.40
CA VAL A 628 0.52 28.30 -18.19
C VAL A 628 1.27 29.42 -17.41
N GLY A 629 2.51 29.18 -16.98
CA GLY A 629 3.37 30.20 -16.39
C GLY A 629 3.24 30.37 -14.87
N THR A 630 2.71 29.37 -14.15
CA THR A 630 2.62 29.38 -12.68
C THR A 630 4.03 29.60 -12.08
N PRO A 631 4.21 30.58 -11.17
CA PRO A 631 5.47 30.79 -10.46
C PRO A 631 5.95 29.52 -9.75
N VAL A 632 7.27 29.29 -9.71
CA VAL A 632 7.83 28.01 -9.23
C VAL A 632 7.63 27.79 -7.74
N ASP A 633 7.57 28.86 -6.95
CA ASP A 633 7.24 28.89 -5.53
C ASP A 633 5.77 28.54 -5.29
N VAL A 634 4.86 29.11 -6.10
CA VAL A 634 3.43 28.75 -6.09
C VAL A 634 3.24 27.29 -6.48
N LEU A 635 3.92 26.81 -7.53
CA LEU A 635 3.89 25.41 -7.92
C LEU A 635 4.50 24.49 -6.85
N ALA A 636 5.54 24.95 -6.15
CA ALA A 636 6.11 24.22 -5.02
C ALA A 636 5.12 24.11 -3.86
N ALA A 637 4.37 25.18 -3.57
CA ALA A 637 3.29 25.17 -2.59
C ALA A 637 2.15 24.24 -3.01
N LEU A 638 1.70 24.33 -4.26
CA LEU A 638 0.70 23.42 -4.85
C LEU A 638 1.17 21.98 -4.68
N LEU A 639 2.37 21.60 -5.12
CA LEU A 639 2.95 20.25 -4.98
C LEU A 639 3.35 19.88 -3.55
N ASP A 640 3.29 20.80 -2.60
CA ASP A 640 3.68 20.62 -1.21
C ASP A 640 5.15 20.16 -1.04
N HIS A 641 6.05 20.84 -1.76
CA HIS A 641 7.50 20.71 -1.66
C HIS A 641 8.10 21.81 -0.78
N ARG A 642 9.03 21.46 0.11
CA ARG A 642 9.80 22.46 0.90
C ARG A 642 10.93 23.11 0.12
N ASN A 643 11.50 22.38 -0.83
CA ASN A 643 12.65 22.83 -1.61
C ASN A 643 12.23 23.05 -3.06
N VAL A 644 12.34 24.29 -3.53
CA VAL A 644 12.02 24.70 -4.91
C VAL A 644 12.84 23.94 -5.94
N ALA A 645 14.09 23.56 -5.63
CA ALA A 645 14.92 22.74 -6.51
C ALA A 645 14.30 21.35 -6.78
N VAL A 646 13.52 20.81 -5.83
CA VAL A 646 12.77 19.57 -6.05
C VAL A 646 11.67 19.80 -7.07
N THR A 647 10.93 20.92 -6.99
CA THR A 647 9.86 21.29 -7.93
C THR A 647 10.37 21.48 -9.36
N GLN A 648 11.56 22.06 -9.53
CA GLN A 648 12.20 22.24 -10.84
C GLN A 648 12.44 20.90 -11.56
N GLY A 649 12.57 19.79 -10.83
CA GLY A 649 12.69 18.45 -11.42
C GLY A 649 11.37 17.84 -11.91
N TYR A 650 10.22 18.51 -11.69
CA TYR A 650 8.89 17.97 -12.06
C TYR A 650 8.37 18.44 -13.41
N TYR A 651 8.91 19.53 -13.96
CA TYR A 651 8.52 20.09 -15.25
C TYR A 651 9.75 20.53 -16.03
N ARG A 652 9.59 20.80 -17.33
CA ARG A 652 10.64 21.34 -18.18
C ARG A 652 10.30 22.73 -18.67
N VAL A 653 11.30 23.61 -18.65
CA VAL A 653 11.27 24.85 -19.43
C VAL A 653 11.76 24.50 -20.83
N GLY A 654 10.85 24.41 -21.79
CA GLY A 654 11.19 24.03 -23.17
C GLY A 654 12.21 24.98 -23.80
N SER A 655 13.10 24.45 -24.65
CA SER A 655 14.14 25.20 -25.37
C SER A 655 13.57 26.37 -26.19
N LYS A 656 12.33 26.22 -26.69
CA LYS A 656 11.57 27.29 -27.36
C LYS A 656 11.29 28.47 -26.43
N ARG A 657 10.77 28.22 -25.22
CA ARG A 657 10.48 29.27 -24.22
C ARG A 657 11.73 29.93 -23.67
N LYS A 658 12.83 29.18 -23.54
CA LYS A 658 14.15 29.76 -23.21
C LYS A 658 14.63 30.68 -24.33
N ARG A 659 14.55 30.24 -25.59
CA ARG A 659 14.95 31.03 -26.77
C ARG A 659 14.12 32.30 -26.92
N GLU A 660 12.79 32.19 -26.85
CA GLU A 660 11.87 33.35 -26.95
C GLU A 660 12.10 34.36 -25.80
N ALA A 661 12.39 33.89 -24.59
CA ALA A 661 12.74 34.77 -23.47
C ALA A 661 14.07 35.48 -23.72
N ILE A 662 15.09 34.76 -24.21
CA ILE A 662 16.41 35.34 -24.51
C ILE A 662 16.33 36.32 -25.67
N GLU A 663 15.61 36.01 -26.75
CA GLU A 663 15.39 36.93 -27.88
C GLU A 663 14.68 38.21 -27.41
N ARG A 664 13.62 38.07 -26.60
CA ARG A 664 12.84 39.20 -26.09
C ARG A 664 13.66 40.13 -25.19
N VAL A 665 14.51 39.59 -24.31
CA VAL A 665 15.41 40.42 -23.48
C VAL A 665 16.62 40.91 -24.28
N GLY A 666 17.11 40.12 -25.24
CA GLY A 666 18.23 40.42 -26.13
C GLY A 666 17.99 41.66 -27.01
N ALA A 667 16.73 41.94 -27.35
CA ALA A 667 16.32 43.17 -28.02
C ALA A 667 16.60 44.45 -27.19
N TRP A 668 16.71 44.31 -25.86
CA TRP A 668 16.90 45.43 -24.91
C TRP A 668 18.31 45.54 -24.37
N VAL A 669 19.27 44.80 -24.94
CA VAL A 669 20.70 45.00 -24.65
C VAL A 669 21.09 46.42 -25.07
N MET A 670 21.80 47.13 -24.19
CA MET A 670 22.29 48.48 -24.47
C MET A 670 23.79 48.61 -24.24
N ASP A 671 24.39 49.66 -24.80
CA ASP A 671 25.73 50.10 -24.39
C ASP A 671 25.67 51.08 -23.21
N ARG A 672 26.81 51.42 -22.61
CA ARG A 672 26.87 52.37 -21.47
C ARG A 672 26.29 53.76 -21.80
N ARG A 673 26.18 54.12 -23.09
CA ARG A 673 25.68 55.43 -23.51
C ARG A 673 24.15 55.46 -23.52
N GLY A 674 23.46 54.32 -23.49
CA GLY A 674 22.00 54.22 -23.56
C GLY A 674 21.49 53.73 -24.91
N THR A 675 22.40 53.47 -25.86
CA THR A 675 22.00 53.07 -27.22
C THR A 675 21.69 51.59 -27.23
N LEU A 676 20.52 51.22 -27.75
CA LEU A 676 20.17 49.82 -27.97
C LEU A 676 21.15 49.18 -28.97
N ARG A 677 21.58 47.96 -28.63
CA ARG A 677 22.48 47.12 -29.42
C ARG A 677 21.83 45.75 -29.55
N SER A 678 20.65 45.73 -30.19
CA SER A 678 19.89 44.51 -30.43
C SER A 678 20.74 43.49 -31.20
N ALA A 679 20.83 42.27 -30.69
CA ALA A 679 21.41 41.17 -31.44
C ALA A 679 20.40 40.66 -32.47
N ALA A 680 20.68 40.86 -33.77
CA ALA A 680 19.84 40.30 -34.84
C ALA A 680 19.95 38.76 -34.93
N ASP A 681 21.07 38.19 -34.47
CA ASP A 681 21.31 36.74 -34.36
C ASP A 681 21.82 36.36 -32.96
N HIS A 682 21.05 35.53 -32.27
CA HIS A 682 21.32 35.04 -30.91
C HIS A 682 22.62 34.22 -30.83
N VAL A 683 22.90 33.38 -31.84
CA VAL A 683 24.07 32.49 -31.83
C VAL A 683 25.35 33.29 -31.96
N GLU A 684 25.31 34.39 -32.71
CA GLU A 684 26.43 35.30 -32.89
C GLU A 684 26.67 36.17 -31.64
N TYR A 685 25.61 36.57 -30.95
CA TYR A 685 25.68 37.33 -29.70
C TYR A 685 26.24 36.51 -28.52
N GLU A 686 25.81 35.26 -28.33
CA GLU A 686 26.39 34.37 -27.31
C GLU A 686 27.86 34.01 -27.60
N ARG A 687 28.25 33.93 -28.88
CA ARG A 687 29.66 33.70 -29.26
C ARG A 687 30.56 34.92 -29.05
N ARG A 688 30.00 36.13 -29.11
CA ARG A 688 30.75 37.40 -29.01
C ARG A 688 30.60 38.11 -27.68
N SER A 689 29.89 37.53 -26.72
CA SER A 689 29.70 38.11 -25.39
C SER A 689 29.93 37.11 -24.28
N VAL A 690 30.38 37.59 -23.13
CA VAL A 690 30.51 36.81 -21.91
C VAL A 690 29.72 37.49 -20.79
N SER A 691 28.99 36.70 -19.99
CA SER A 691 28.29 37.22 -18.82
C SER A 691 29.31 37.61 -17.74
N THR A 692 29.18 38.84 -17.25
CA THR A 692 29.88 39.36 -16.07
C THR A 692 28.89 39.55 -14.93
N MET A 693 29.38 39.97 -13.76
CA MET A 693 28.54 40.16 -12.57
C MET A 693 27.42 41.20 -12.76
N LEU A 694 27.68 42.23 -13.56
CA LEU A 694 26.79 43.39 -13.70
C LEU A 694 26.10 43.46 -15.07
N GLY A 695 26.51 42.62 -16.04
CA GLY A 695 25.97 42.63 -17.40
C GLY A 695 26.81 41.82 -18.38
N GLY A 696 26.53 41.93 -19.67
CA GLY A 696 27.37 41.33 -20.72
C GLY A 696 28.66 42.12 -20.98
N CYS A 697 29.68 41.45 -21.50
CA CYS A 697 30.91 42.06 -22.00
C CYS A 697 31.24 41.51 -23.38
N VAL A 698 31.55 42.39 -24.35
CA VAL A 698 31.90 42.00 -25.73
C VAL A 698 33.38 42.17 -26.06
N GLU A 699 34.23 42.39 -25.05
CA GLU A 699 35.66 42.57 -25.27
C GLU A 699 36.32 41.24 -25.67
N PRO A 700 36.90 41.10 -26.88
CA PRO A 700 37.31 39.81 -27.43
C PRO A 700 38.25 38.99 -26.53
N SER A 701 39.21 39.63 -25.86
CA SER A 701 40.14 38.95 -24.95
C SER A 701 39.46 38.45 -23.67
N ASN A 702 38.48 39.21 -23.18
CA ASN A 702 37.70 38.82 -22.01
C ASN A 702 36.67 37.73 -22.35
N VAL A 703 36.09 37.76 -23.55
CA VAL A 703 35.20 36.71 -24.07
C VAL A 703 35.96 35.40 -24.24
N LYS A 704 37.13 35.43 -24.89
CA LYS A 704 37.99 34.24 -25.10
C LYS A 704 38.43 33.58 -23.78
N SER A 705 38.59 34.36 -22.72
CA SER A 705 38.98 33.87 -21.38
C SER A 705 37.79 33.48 -20.49
N GLY A 706 36.55 33.58 -21.00
CA GLY A 706 35.36 33.31 -20.20
C GLY A 706 35.19 34.27 -19.03
N GLY A 707 35.53 35.55 -19.21
CA GLY A 707 35.35 36.62 -18.22
C GLY A 707 36.53 36.79 -17.25
N LYS A 708 37.65 36.08 -17.46
CA LYS A 708 38.79 36.05 -16.52
C LYS A 708 39.88 37.07 -16.83
N SER A 709 39.95 37.59 -18.06
CA SER A 709 41.05 38.45 -18.53
C SER A 709 40.66 39.91 -18.75
N CYS A 710 39.69 40.44 -18.01
CA CYS A 710 39.36 41.87 -18.06
C CYS A 710 40.55 42.73 -17.57
N PRO A 711 41.06 43.70 -18.37
CA PRO A 711 42.20 44.54 -18.00
C PRO A 711 41.85 45.65 -17.00
N ILE A 712 40.57 46.05 -16.93
CA ILE A 712 40.05 47.14 -16.09
C ILE A 712 38.95 46.63 -15.16
N ARG A 713 39.26 45.60 -14.36
CA ARG A 713 38.29 44.94 -13.46
C ARG A 713 37.57 45.97 -12.59
N PHE A 714 36.27 45.76 -12.40
CA PHE A 714 35.38 46.61 -11.60
C PHE A 714 35.11 48.02 -12.15
N GLN A 715 35.57 48.34 -13.38
CA GLN A 715 35.35 49.64 -14.04
C GLN A 715 34.30 49.53 -15.16
N CYS A 716 33.32 48.62 -15.05
CA CYS A 716 32.36 48.33 -16.13
C CYS A 716 31.51 49.55 -16.51
N GLY A 717 31.17 50.42 -15.56
CA GLY A 717 30.41 51.65 -15.81
C GLY A 717 31.10 52.59 -16.82
N GLY A 718 32.44 52.61 -16.83
CA GLY A 718 33.25 53.41 -17.76
C GLY A 718 33.63 52.72 -19.07
N CYS A 719 33.32 51.43 -19.24
CA CYS A 719 33.82 50.62 -20.34
C CYS A 719 32.88 50.62 -21.57
N ASP A 720 33.41 50.94 -22.76
CA ASP A 720 32.62 50.91 -24.01
C ASP A 720 32.24 49.49 -24.48
N HIS A 721 32.86 48.44 -23.93
CA HIS A 721 32.52 47.03 -24.20
C HIS A 721 31.45 46.46 -23.27
N TYR A 722 30.95 47.26 -22.32
CA TYR A 722 29.90 46.84 -21.40
C TYR A 722 28.54 46.80 -22.11
N ARG A 723 27.80 45.70 -21.93
CA ARG A 723 26.50 45.43 -22.55
C ARG A 723 25.48 44.94 -21.51
N PRO A 724 24.96 45.83 -20.66
CA PRO A 724 23.88 45.47 -19.75
C PRO A 724 22.58 45.25 -20.52
N ASP A 725 21.72 44.42 -19.94
CA ASP A 725 20.33 44.22 -20.37
C ASP A 725 19.42 44.33 -19.13
N PRO A 726 18.10 44.58 -19.28
CA PRO A 726 17.17 44.79 -18.18
C PRO A 726 17.20 43.72 -17.09
N SER A 727 17.60 42.49 -17.42
CA SER A 727 17.70 41.42 -16.44
C SER A 727 18.80 41.59 -15.40
N TYR A 728 19.69 42.58 -15.54
CA TYR A 728 20.76 42.90 -14.57
C TYR A 728 20.47 44.13 -13.68
N ILE A 729 19.29 44.76 -13.82
CA ILE A 729 18.92 45.95 -13.02
C ILE A 729 19.10 45.73 -11.51
N PRO A 730 18.62 44.63 -10.90
CA PRO A 730 18.82 44.38 -9.47
C PRO A 730 20.28 44.30 -9.03
N GLU A 731 21.15 43.68 -9.83
CA GLU A 731 22.59 43.58 -9.56
C GLU A 731 23.27 44.95 -9.68
N ILE A 732 22.86 45.77 -10.66
CA ILE A 732 23.36 47.14 -10.83
C ILE A 732 22.93 48.01 -9.63
N GLU A 733 21.67 47.92 -9.19
CA GLU A 733 21.20 48.61 -7.98
C GLU A 733 21.97 48.18 -6.73
N GLN A 734 22.28 46.88 -6.60
CA GLN A 734 23.07 46.38 -5.49
C GLN A 734 24.50 46.93 -5.53
N GLU A 735 25.13 46.98 -6.71
CA GLU A 735 26.47 47.56 -6.85
C GLU A 735 26.46 49.06 -6.56
N ILE A 736 25.44 49.81 -6.99
CA ILE A 736 25.27 51.23 -6.63
C ILE A 736 25.22 51.41 -5.12
N ARG A 737 24.42 50.60 -4.41
CA ARG A 737 24.36 50.63 -2.93
C ARG A 737 25.71 50.34 -2.29
N LYS A 738 26.44 49.38 -2.84
CA LYS A 738 27.78 49.01 -2.37
C LYS A 738 28.78 50.14 -2.60
N ILE A 739 28.87 50.70 -3.80
CA ILE A 739 29.79 51.82 -4.10
C ILE A 739 29.45 53.04 -3.23
N LYS A 740 28.18 53.31 -2.92
CA LYS A 740 27.79 54.36 -1.97
C LYS A 740 28.40 54.14 -0.58
N ALA A 741 28.37 52.90 -0.07
CA ALA A 741 29.02 52.55 1.18
C ALA A 741 30.55 52.69 1.09
N ASP A 742 31.15 52.17 0.01
CA ASP A 742 32.60 52.22 -0.22
C ASP A 742 33.10 53.68 -0.33
N VAL A 743 32.31 54.60 -0.91
CA VAL A 743 32.63 56.04 -0.97
C VAL A 743 32.67 56.66 0.43
N LEU A 744 31.70 56.32 1.31
CA LEU A 744 31.67 56.84 2.69
C LEU A 744 32.86 56.32 3.50
N GLU A 745 33.21 55.04 3.34
CA GLU A 745 34.35 54.44 4.01
C GLU A 745 35.68 55.03 3.49
N ALA A 746 35.84 55.13 2.17
CA ALA A 746 37.05 55.67 1.56
C ALA A 746 37.31 57.14 1.91
N GLN A 747 36.27 57.94 2.19
CA GLN A 747 36.44 59.33 2.66
C GLN A 747 37.17 59.42 4.01
N LEU A 748 37.12 58.36 4.82
CA LEU A 748 37.74 58.32 6.14
C LEU A 748 39.20 57.82 6.09
N CYS A 749 39.56 57.03 5.08
CA CYS A 749 40.79 56.24 5.10
C CYS A 749 41.58 56.16 3.79
N ALA A 750 41.13 56.79 2.69
CA ALA A 750 41.77 56.72 1.38
C ALA A 750 42.18 58.10 0.82
N ALA A 751 43.09 58.09 -0.15
CA ALA A 751 43.51 59.30 -0.86
C ALA A 751 42.36 59.89 -1.70
N PRO A 752 42.30 61.22 -1.93
CA PRO A 752 41.23 61.86 -2.70
C PRO A 752 40.98 61.23 -4.07
N GLN A 753 42.03 60.82 -4.76
CA GLN A 753 41.96 60.19 -6.09
C GLN A 753 41.18 58.86 -6.07
N VAL A 754 41.23 58.11 -4.97
CA VAL A 754 40.48 56.86 -4.81
C VAL A 754 38.99 57.16 -4.63
N VAL A 755 38.67 58.16 -3.80
CA VAL A 755 37.29 58.63 -3.57
C VAL A 755 36.68 59.18 -4.87
N ASP A 756 37.44 59.95 -5.63
CA ASP A 756 36.99 60.52 -6.91
C ASP A 756 36.73 59.42 -7.96
N ASN A 757 37.57 58.39 -8.01
CA ASN A 757 37.33 57.24 -8.89
C ASN A 757 36.07 56.44 -8.51
N LEU A 758 35.81 56.26 -7.20
CA LEU A 758 34.58 55.60 -6.73
C LEU A 758 33.34 56.44 -7.05
N ARG A 759 33.39 57.75 -6.83
CA ARG A 759 32.32 58.69 -7.21
C ARG A 759 32.05 58.70 -8.71
N TYR A 760 33.11 58.64 -9.52
CA TYR A 760 32.98 58.54 -10.97
C TYR A 760 32.27 57.24 -11.38
N ASN A 761 32.68 56.09 -10.82
CA ASN A 761 32.01 54.81 -11.09
C ASN A 761 30.55 54.80 -10.63
N LEU A 762 30.27 55.39 -9.47
CA LEU A 762 28.91 55.55 -8.95
C LEU A 762 28.03 56.33 -9.95
N ALA A 763 28.49 57.51 -10.38
CA ALA A 763 27.76 58.33 -11.34
C ALA A 763 27.53 57.60 -12.67
N MET A 764 28.51 56.82 -13.13
CA MET A 764 28.37 56.02 -14.35
C MET A 764 27.29 54.93 -14.21
N PHE A 765 27.25 54.18 -13.11
CA PHE A 765 26.23 53.15 -12.89
C PHE A 765 24.84 53.74 -12.66
N GLU A 766 24.72 54.84 -11.91
CA GLU A 766 23.46 55.56 -11.74
C GLU A 766 22.93 56.08 -13.09
N GLY A 767 23.82 56.61 -13.94
CA GLY A 767 23.46 57.05 -15.28
C GLY A 767 23.03 55.90 -16.20
N ILE A 768 23.65 54.72 -16.08
CA ILE A 768 23.26 53.52 -16.83
C ILE A 768 21.88 53.03 -16.37
N LEU A 769 21.65 52.95 -15.05
CA LEU A 769 20.37 52.54 -14.49
C LEU A 769 19.24 53.48 -14.93
N ALA A 770 19.44 54.80 -14.83
CA ALA A 770 18.45 55.78 -15.27
C ALA A 770 18.06 55.62 -16.75
N LYS A 771 19.03 55.36 -17.63
CA LYS A 771 18.78 55.13 -19.06
C LYS A 771 18.05 53.80 -19.32
N MET A 772 18.40 52.75 -18.58
CA MET A 772 17.69 51.46 -18.65
C MET A 772 16.22 51.63 -18.25
N THR A 773 15.97 52.31 -17.13
CA THR A 773 14.62 52.58 -16.64
C THR A 773 13.82 53.47 -17.61
N ALA A 774 14.44 54.53 -18.15
CA ALA A 774 13.78 55.39 -19.15
C ALA A 774 13.41 54.64 -20.44
N ASN A 775 14.25 53.72 -20.93
CA ASN A 775 13.92 52.88 -22.09
C ASN A 775 12.74 51.94 -21.79
N LEU A 776 12.69 51.45 -20.56
CA LEU A 776 11.67 50.53 -20.06
C LEU A 776 10.31 51.22 -19.77
N GLU A 777 10.30 52.52 -19.47
CA GLU A 777 9.10 53.35 -19.30
C GLU A 777 8.41 53.71 -20.62
N ARG A 778 9.09 53.52 -21.76
CA ARG A 778 8.55 53.77 -23.11
C ARG A 778 7.71 52.61 -23.65
N LEU A 779 7.69 51.48 -22.94
CA LEU A 779 6.91 50.29 -23.27
C LEU A 779 5.46 50.47 -22.84
N ASP A 780 4.52 49.92 -23.61
CA ASP A 780 3.14 49.80 -23.14
C ASP A 780 3.01 48.74 -22.02
N GLY A 781 1.85 48.70 -21.36
CA GLY A 781 1.63 47.81 -20.22
C GLY A 781 1.71 46.32 -20.54
N GLU A 782 1.36 45.91 -21.76
CA GLU A 782 1.35 44.51 -22.18
C GLU A 782 2.76 44.06 -22.61
N GLU A 783 3.45 44.89 -23.39
CA GLU A 783 4.85 44.72 -23.77
C GLU A 783 5.76 44.68 -22.53
N ARG A 784 5.48 45.55 -21.55
CA ARG A 784 6.23 45.60 -20.30
C ARG A 784 6.05 44.32 -19.49
N ALA A 785 4.82 43.85 -19.33
CA ALA A 785 4.53 42.60 -18.63
C ALA A 785 5.18 41.39 -19.32
N ALA A 786 5.16 41.35 -20.66
CA ALA A 786 5.82 40.30 -21.45
C ALA A 786 7.35 40.32 -21.29
N LEU A 787 7.96 41.50 -21.26
CA LEU A 787 9.40 41.65 -21.03
C LEU A 787 9.79 41.26 -19.60
N ASP A 788 9.04 41.67 -18.58
CA ASP A 788 9.30 41.30 -17.19
C ASP A 788 9.19 39.79 -16.97
N ALA A 789 8.24 39.12 -17.63
CA ALA A 789 8.13 37.65 -17.63
C ALA A 789 9.34 36.96 -18.29
N ALA A 790 9.87 37.55 -19.37
CA ALA A 790 11.08 37.07 -20.06
C ALA A 790 12.33 37.27 -19.18
N ILE A 791 12.48 38.44 -18.56
CA ILE A 791 13.54 38.74 -17.57
C ILE A 791 13.53 37.71 -16.44
N GLY A 792 12.36 37.42 -15.86
CA GLY A 792 12.22 36.41 -14.82
C GLY A 792 12.66 35.02 -15.29
N THR A 793 12.39 34.66 -16.53
CA THR A 793 12.81 33.38 -17.12
C THR A 793 14.33 33.29 -17.29
N ILE A 794 14.99 34.35 -17.74
CA ILE A 794 16.46 34.38 -17.90
C ILE A 794 17.17 34.38 -16.55
N ARG A 795 16.72 35.18 -15.59
CA ARG A 795 17.32 35.22 -14.24
C ARG A 795 17.26 33.84 -13.57
N ARG A 796 16.10 33.17 -13.65
CA ARG A 796 15.94 31.78 -13.18
C ARG A 796 16.92 30.80 -13.86
N ALA A 797 17.17 30.98 -15.16
CA ALA A 797 18.15 30.16 -15.89
C ALA A 797 19.60 30.43 -15.45
N ARG A 798 19.96 31.67 -15.13
CA ARG A 798 21.30 32.03 -14.63
C ARG A 798 21.55 31.52 -13.21
N ASP A 799 20.55 31.57 -12.33
CA ASP A 799 20.67 31.04 -10.97
C ASP A 799 20.89 29.51 -10.96
N LEU A 800 20.27 28.79 -11.90
CA LEU A 800 20.51 27.36 -12.11
C LEU A 800 21.98 27.08 -12.51
N HIS A 801 22.63 27.96 -13.26
CA HIS A 801 24.05 27.83 -13.60
C HIS A 801 24.99 28.25 -12.47
N ARG A 802 24.68 29.31 -11.72
CA ARG A 802 25.49 29.72 -10.55
C ARG A 802 25.51 28.65 -9.46
N ASN A 803 24.39 27.98 -9.22
CA ASN A 803 24.29 26.89 -8.23
C ASN A 803 24.86 25.55 -8.72
N ALA A 804 25.21 25.43 -10.01
CA ALA A 804 25.81 24.22 -10.59
C ALA A 804 27.35 24.24 -10.60
N VAL A 805 27.97 25.39 -10.32
CA VAL A 805 29.42 25.49 -10.12
C VAL A 805 29.70 25.47 -8.61
N PRO A 806 30.46 24.49 -8.09
CA PRO A 806 30.88 24.53 -6.70
C PRO A 806 31.73 25.78 -6.50
N LEU A 807 31.28 26.70 -5.65
CA LEU A 807 32.15 27.72 -5.07
C LEU A 807 33.14 26.98 -4.17
N PHE A 808 34.28 26.60 -4.73
CA PHE A 808 35.44 26.23 -3.93
C PHE A 808 35.97 27.51 -3.28
N VAL A 809 35.68 27.68 -2.00
CA VAL A 809 36.52 28.52 -1.15
C VAL A 809 37.83 27.75 -1.01
N ILE A 810 38.88 28.22 -1.66
CA ILE A 810 40.24 27.75 -1.38
C ILE A 810 40.55 28.26 0.02
N ASP A 811 40.53 27.37 1.00
CA ASP A 811 41.02 27.67 2.33
C ASP A 811 42.52 27.88 2.24
N ARG A 812 42.98 29.11 2.44
CA ARG A 812 44.36 29.54 2.23
C ARG A 812 45.18 29.42 3.52
N GLN A 813 44.91 28.38 4.32
CA GLN A 813 45.65 28.06 5.54
C GLN A 813 46.10 26.59 5.55
N ALA A 814 47.02 26.23 4.66
CA ALA A 814 47.85 25.02 4.80
C ALA A 814 49.04 25.04 3.84
N HIS A 815 49.80 26.14 3.82
CA HIS A 815 51.16 26.14 3.30
C HIS A 815 51.97 27.16 4.09
N ASP A 816 52.26 26.80 5.34
CA ASP A 816 53.49 27.22 6.00
C ASP A 816 53.88 26.11 6.99
N ASN A 817 55.14 25.69 6.86
CA ASN A 817 55.91 24.73 7.66
C ASN A 817 55.92 23.24 7.23
N ALA A 818 57.05 22.92 6.58
CA ALA A 818 57.79 21.64 6.54
C ALA A 818 57.18 20.45 5.79
#